data_AF-A0A7J7IMG6-F1
#
_entry.id   AF-A0A7J7IMG6-F1
#
_cell.length_a   1.000
_cell.length_b   1.000
_cell.length_c   1.000
_cell.angle_alpha   90.00
_cell.angle_beta   90.00
_cell.angle_gamma   90.00
#
_symmetry.space_group_name_H-M   'P 1'
#
loop_
_entity.id
_entity.type
_entity.pdbx_description
1 polymer ?
#
loop_
_entity_poly.entity_id
_entity_poly.type
_entity_poly.pdbx_seq_one_letter_code
_entity_poly.pdbx_strand_id
1 'polypeptide(L)'
;MPICFVTTPLFRRKWSLIENRDQTLSWKGRLWRRTRKAPGRRAYLRCVDAAPVSERPDRPSLNTSVFLRRFYRYLGLDPLVVSAAKVAYRRAATALSLPCEPIPAFSVEREDCFYVLCSDASGELTDMEEEILRWLLSETFEPERFREGVPFLAHHLIEVGPRLNFQTAWSSNAVNICLACGLTKVLRIERSRRYLLESDTKNMDAAPHVKDILQSPLFREALLERLHDRMTEQIYEEPLKSLSVDIEPAEVYRIPLLRDGIGALRRASQELGLGFDDWDLQYYHELFRDLGRDPTNVELFDIAQSNSEHSRHWLFRGNVVIDGVQMPYSLMDLVREPLRRRPGNSVLAFCDNASTIRGLRPIPVLMPSDPDASSAFVARTLDYDALMTAETHNFPSGVAPFAGAETGTGGRIRDTAATGTGSLVIAGTAGYSVGNLHIPGYPLPWEDASMSYPNNLESPLNICIQASNGASDYGNKFGEPVIQGFCRSFGLRLPHSNERREYVKPIMFSGGVGMMDHQHAQKKAPERGMLVVKIGGPAYRIGMGGGAASSMVQGENRSELDFDAVQRGDAEMEQRAYRVLRACVELGSSNPIISLHDQGAGGNCNVVKELIYPQGARIDIRQVVLGDQSLSVLEIWVAEYQEQFGLLLRPESLAMFRRLCERENVPLAVLGQIDGSGRIVLYDSLRQEVVVDLDLERVLGKLPRKTFHDSRAYRTRLGPLELPFVSRGSLRAESAGDLLHILDRVLRLVSVGSKRFLTTKVDRSVTGLVAQQQTVGPVQLPLADVAVVAQSHLDQVGTAIATGEQCIKS
;
A
#
# COMPACT_ATOMS: atom_id res chain seq x y z
N MET A 1 -15.37 -40.22 -12.45
CA MET A 1 -14.84 -40.94 -11.28
C MET A 1 -14.02 -39.95 -10.45
N PRO A 2 -14.35 -39.71 -9.17
CA PRO A 2 -13.57 -38.82 -8.34
C PRO A 2 -12.27 -39.52 -7.92
N ILE A 3 -11.13 -38.89 -8.19
CA ILE A 3 -9.82 -39.36 -7.72
C ILE A 3 -9.73 -38.93 -6.25
N CYS A 4 -10.00 -39.89 -5.35
CA CYS A 4 -9.69 -39.78 -3.93
C CYS A 4 -8.20 -39.53 -3.75
N PHE A 5 -7.84 -38.46 -3.04
CA PHE A 5 -6.54 -38.36 -2.40
C PHE A 5 -6.48 -39.38 -1.27
N VAL A 6 -5.84 -40.52 -1.53
CA VAL A 6 -5.42 -41.47 -0.50
C VAL A 6 -4.21 -40.85 0.19
N THR A 7 -4.41 -40.33 1.41
CA THR A 7 -3.33 -40.04 2.34
C THR A 7 -2.79 -41.36 2.86
N THR A 8 -1.55 -41.70 2.50
CA THR A 8 -0.86 -42.87 3.06
C THR A 8 -0.43 -42.56 4.50
N PRO A 9 -0.76 -43.39 5.50
CA PRO A 9 -0.37 -43.17 6.88
C PRO A 9 1.02 -43.76 7.14
N LEU A 10 2.02 -42.90 7.30
CA LEU A 10 3.37 -43.33 7.68
C LEU A 10 3.92 -42.48 8.84
N PHE A 11 3.15 -42.38 9.93
CA PHE A 11 3.69 -42.03 11.25
C PHE A 11 2.85 -42.68 12.35
N ARG A 12 3.01 -44.00 12.51
CA ARG A 12 2.69 -44.72 13.76
C ARG A 12 3.72 -45.81 13.97
N ARG A 13 4.76 -45.52 14.76
CA ARG A 13 5.32 -46.39 15.82
C ARG A 13 6.57 -45.75 16.45
N LYS A 14 6.65 -45.92 17.77
CA LYS A 14 7.72 -45.51 18.71
C LYS A 14 7.69 -44.06 19.21
N TRP A 15 6.66 -43.77 20.01
CA TRP A 15 6.84 -43.00 21.25
C TRP A 15 6.36 -43.87 22.41
N SER A 16 7.29 -44.66 22.94
CA SER A 16 7.16 -45.37 24.22
C SER A 16 8.59 -45.59 24.71
N LEU A 17 8.87 -45.14 25.94
CA LEU A 17 10.18 -45.01 26.61
C LEU A 17 10.81 -43.62 26.45
N ILE A 18 10.36 -42.68 27.30
CA ILE A 18 11.16 -42.09 28.38
C ILE A 18 10.13 -41.61 29.42
N GLU A 19 9.88 -42.45 30.41
CA GLU A 19 9.27 -42.02 31.68
C GLU A 19 10.35 -41.39 32.56
N ASN A 20 9.91 -40.38 33.32
CA ASN A 20 10.46 -39.95 34.61
C ASN A 20 11.94 -39.57 34.69
N ARG A 21 12.19 -38.26 34.58
CA ARG A 21 12.95 -37.55 35.62
C ARG A 21 12.29 -36.20 35.92
N ASP A 22 11.65 -36.14 37.09
CA ASP A 22 11.43 -34.90 37.83
C ASP A 22 12.75 -34.14 37.95
N GLN A 23 12.81 -32.97 37.33
CA GLN A 23 13.71 -31.90 37.76
C GLN A 23 12.89 -30.62 37.88
N THR A 24 12.37 -30.42 39.10
CA THR A 24 11.95 -29.11 39.60
C THR A 24 13.13 -28.14 39.55
N LEU A 25 13.21 -27.30 38.53
CA LEU A 25 14.09 -26.14 38.51
C LEU A 25 13.39 -24.98 39.23
N SER A 26 13.71 -24.82 40.51
CA SER A 26 13.32 -23.65 41.30
C SER A 26 14.04 -22.40 40.76
N TRP A 27 13.32 -21.47 40.14
CA TRP A 27 13.83 -20.14 39.87
C TRP A 27 13.91 -19.32 41.16
N LYS A 28 15.09 -19.33 41.82
CA LYS A 28 15.41 -18.36 42.87
C LYS A 28 15.84 -17.05 42.20
N GLY A 29 14.90 -16.11 42.10
CA GLY A 29 15.18 -14.73 41.71
C GLY A 29 16.19 -14.07 42.64
N ARG A 30 17.33 -13.65 42.09
CA ARG A 30 18.27 -12.77 42.78
C ARG A 30 17.75 -11.33 42.67
N LEU A 31 17.17 -10.84 43.75
CA LEU A 31 16.88 -9.43 43.97
C LEU A 31 18.18 -8.61 43.87
N TRP A 32 18.24 -7.70 42.90
CA TRP A 32 19.23 -6.62 42.88
C TRP A 32 18.85 -5.59 43.96
N ARG A 33 19.63 -5.55 45.05
CA ARG A 33 19.53 -4.50 46.08
C ARG A 33 20.11 -3.20 45.52
N ARG A 34 19.26 -2.20 45.27
CA ARG A 34 19.66 -0.82 44.99
C ARG A 34 20.06 -0.11 46.29
N THR A 35 21.31 0.33 46.37
CA THR A 35 21.83 1.24 47.41
C THR A 35 21.27 2.66 47.22
N ARG A 36 20.73 3.23 48.30
CA ARG A 36 20.33 4.65 48.43
C ARG A 36 21.49 5.50 48.95
N LYS A 37 21.67 6.70 48.37
CA LYS A 37 22.18 8.00 48.88
C LYS A 37 22.61 8.83 47.64
N ALA A 38 22.23 10.07 47.32
CA ALA A 38 21.43 11.18 47.88
C ALA A 38 21.20 12.20 46.69
N PRO A 39 20.78 13.47 46.89
CA PRO A 39 19.48 13.97 47.32
C PRO A 39 18.72 14.78 46.24
N GLY A 40 17.37 14.76 46.35
CA GLY A 40 16.46 15.91 46.18
C GLY A 40 16.56 16.83 44.96
N ARG A 41 15.78 16.52 43.90
CA ARG A 41 14.94 17.50 43.20
C ARG A 41 13.62 16.83 42.81
N ARG A 42 12.56 17.03 43.59
CA ARG A 42 11.19 16.71 43.19
C ARG A 42 10.69 17.87 42.32
N ALA A 43 10.89 17.77 41.01
CA ALA A 43 10.03 18.50 40.08
C ALA A 43 8.73 17.70 39.98
N TYR A 44 7.66 18.20 40.61
CA TYR A 44 6.33 17.72 40.33
C TYR A 44 6.03 18.07 38.86
N LEU A 45 6.08 17.07 37.98
CA LEU A 45 5.34 17.11 36.72
C LEU A 45 3.85 17.16 37.13
N ARG A 46 3.31 18.37 37.30
CA ARG A 46 1.87 18.55 37.15
C ARG A 46 1.57 18.15 35.72
N CYS A 47 0.73 17.12 35.55
CA CYS A 47 -0.01 16.96 34.32
C CYS A 47 -0.73 18.28 34.11
N VAL A 48 -0.27 19.06 33.14
CA VAL A 48 -1.07 20.16 32.60
C VAL A 48 -2.25 19.44 31.96
N ASP A 49 -3.45 19.72 32.46
CA ASP A 49 -4.67 19.27 31.82
C ASP A 49 -4.57 19.70 30.35
N ALA A 50 -4.40 18.73 29.45
CA ALA A 50 -4.41 19.00 28.02
C ALA A 50 -5.77 19.62 27.70
N ALA A 51 -5.75 20.87 27.25
CA ALA A 51 -6.97 21.52 26.77
C ALA A 51 -7.61 20.62 25.70
N PRO A 52 -8.94 20.42 25.72
CA PRO A 52 -9.61 19.65 24.69
C PRO A 52 -9.32 20.27 23.33
N VAL A 53 -8.64 19.52 22.46
CA VAL A 53 -8.38 19.85 21.04
C VAL A 53 -9.71 19.69 20.28
N SER A 54 -10.70 20.53 20.61
CA SER A 54 -12.02 20.54 19.96
C SER A 54 -12.11 21.58 18.84
N GLU A 55 -11.13 22.48 18.75
CA GLU A 55 -10.98 23.45 17.68
C GLU A 55 -9.57 23.30 17.11
N ARG A 56 -9.45 22.61 15.97
CA ARG A 56 -8.29 22.82 15.10
C ARG A 56 -8.23 24.33 14.81
N PRO A 57 -7.07 24.99 14.91
CA PRO A 57 -6.99 26.38 14.45
C PRO A 57 -7.48 26.42 13.00
N ASP A 58 -8.27 27.46 12.69
CA ASP A 58 -8.75 27.71 11.33
C ASP A 58 -7.61 27.54 10.33
N ARG A 59 -7.94 26.91 9.21
CA ARG A 59 -7.00 26.67 8.10
C ARG A 59 -6.25 27.97 7.81
N PRO A 60 -4.90 27.97 7.73
CA PRO A 60 -4.17 29.18 7.41
C PRO A 60 -4.70 29.73 6.08
N SER A 61 -5.18 30.97 6.11
CA SER A 61 -5.59 31.69 4.90
C SER A 61 -4.41 31.76 3.92
N LEU A 62 -4.69 31.85 2.63
CA LEU A 62 -3.69 32.04 1.56
C LEU A 62 -2.74 33.24 1.78
N ASN A 63 -3.04 34.13 2.73
CA ASN A 63 -2.23 35.30 3.10
C ASN A 63 -1.42 35.15 4.39
N THR A 64 -1.23 33.92 4.89
CA THR A 64 -0.38 33.70 6.07
C THR A 64 1.08 33.81 5.66
N SER A 65 1.81 34.79 6.20
CA SER A 65 3.26 34.85 5.98
C SER A 65 3.95 33.66 6.65
N VAL A 66 4.99 33.15 5.98
CA VAL A 66 5.68 31.91 6.36
C VAL A 66 7.17 32.10 6.23
N PHE A 67 7.94 31.38 7.05
CA PHE A 67 9.39 31.32 6.95
C PHE A 67 9.88 29.88 7.05
N LEU A 68 11.05 29.64 6.45
CA LEU A 68 11.65 28.31 6.37
C LEU A 68 12.94 28.26 7.19
N ARG A 69 13.00 27.35 8.17
CA ARG A 69 14.21 27.05 8.95
C ARG A 69 14.84 25.75 8.48
N ARG A 70 16.15 25.64 8.70
CA ARG A 70 16.96 24.46 8.37
C ARG A 70 17.71 23.97 9.59
N PHE A 71 17.58 22.69 9.86
CA PHE A 71 18.33 21.97 10.88
C PHE A 71 19.08 20.81 10.25
N TYR A 72 20.19 20.39 10.85
CA TYR A 72 21.04 19.34 10.30
C TYR A 72 21.34 18.26 11.32
N ARG A 73 21.50 17.02 10.84
CA ARG A 73 21.99 15.89 11.65
C ARG A 73 23.09 15.17 10.91
N TYR A 74 24.27 15.14 11.51
CA TYR A 74 25.43 14.44 10.96
C TYR A 74 25.36 12.94 11.26
N LEU A 75 25.47 12.09 10.23
CA LEU A 75 25.39 10.63 10.37
C LEU A 75 26.74 9.93 10.18
N GLY A 76 27.79 10.65 9.77
CA GLY A 76 29.11 10.08 9.53
C GLY A 76 29.25 9.43 8.16
N LEU A 77 30.18 8.47 8.07
CA LEU A 77 30.47 7.76 6.83
C LEU A 77 29.33 6.80 6.44
N ASP A 78 28.93 6.83 5.17
CA ASP A 78 27.90 5.95 4.60
C ASP A 78 28.54 4.88 3.67
N PRO A 79 28.84 3.67 4.18
CA PRO A 79 29.50 2.63 3.39
C PRO A 79 28.62 2.07 2.27
N LEU A 80 27.28 2.20 2.36
CA LEU A 80 26.38 1.77 1.30
C LEU A 80 26.52 2.69 0.09
N VAL A 81 26.65 3.99 0.32
CA VAL A 81 26.87 4.97 -0.75
C VAL A 81 28.28 4.85 -1.34
N VAL A 82 29.29 4.53 -0.53
CA VAL A 82 30.63 4.18 -1.05
C VAL A 82 30.55 3.02 -2.05
N SER A 83 29.75 1.98 -1.75
CA SER A 83 29.52 0.88 -2.69
C SER A 83 28.81 1.36 -3.96
N ALA A 84 27.80 2.23 -3.83
CA ALA A 84 27.11 2.82 -4.97
C ALA A 84 28.04 3.64 -5.88
N ALA A 85 28.95 4.44 -5.30
CA ALA A 85 29.95 5.21 -6.03
C ALA A 85 30.91 4.29 -6.81
N LYS A 86 31.38 3.18 -6.22
CA LYS A 86 32.22 2.20 -6.92
C LYS A 86 31.49 1.56 -8.11
N VAL A 87 30.22 1.23 -7.95
CA VAL A 87 29.39 0.67 -9.03
C VAL A 87 29.15 1.71 -10.14
N ALA A 88 28.81 2.94 -9.76
CA ALA A 88 28.62 4.05 -10.70
C ALA A 88 29.89 4.31 -11.51
N TYR A 89 31.06 4.30 -10.86
CA TYR A 89 32.36 4.44 -11.51
C TYR A 89 32.59 3.36 -12.57
N ARG A 90 32.36 2.08 -12.24
CA ARG A 90 32.50 0.98 -13.20
C ARG A 90 31.54 1.10 -14.39
N ARG A 91 30.29 1.50 -14.15
CA ARG A 91 29.29 1.70 -15.22
C ARG A 91 29.72 2.84 -16.15
N ALA A 92 30.13 3.98 -15.60
CA ALA A 92 30.62 5.11 -16.37
C ALA A 92 31.88 4.76 -17.17
N ALA A 93 32.84 4.06 -16.56
CA ALA A 93 34.04 3.58 -17.25
C ALA A 93 33.68 2.67 -18.44
N THR A 94 32.78 1.72 -18.24
CA THR A 94 32.32 0.81 -19.31
C THR A 94 31.63 1.57 -20.43
N ALA A 95 30.73 2.51 -20.11
CA ALA A 95 30.00 3.32 -21.09
C ALA A 95 30.93 4.24 -21.89
N LEU A 96 31.99 4.77 -21.27
CA LEU A 96 33.03 5.57 -21.92
C LEU A 96 34.07 4.73 -22.68
N SER A 97 33.97 3.40 -22.64
CA SER A 97 35.01 2.49 -23.15
C SER A 97 36.41 2.73 -22.54
N LEU A 98 36.44 3.14 -21.27
CA LEU A 98 37.65 3.38 -20.48
C LEU A 98 37.95 2.20 -19.53
N PRO A 99 39.22 2.01 -19.11
CA PRO A 99 39.56 0.98 -18.12
C PRO A 99 38.82 1.19 -16.80
N CYS A 100 38.24 0.11 -16.25
CA CYS A 100 37.52 0.14 -14.97
C CYS A 100 38.44 0.15 -13.73
N GLU A 101 39.74 -0.07 -13.92
CA GLU A 101 40.74 -0.08 -12.86
C GLU A 101 41.84 0.96 -13.16
N PRO A 102 42.49 1.54 -12.14
CA PRO A 102 42.19 1.36 -10.71
C PRO A 102 40.95 2.14 -10.26
N ILE A 103 40.12 1.53 -9.41
CA ILE A 103 38.98 2.24 -8.79
C ILE A 103 39.51 3.16 -7.67
N PRO A 104 39.18 4.47 -7.69
CA PRO A 104 39.60 5.38 -6.64
C PRO A 104 39.00 4.99 -5.29
N ALA A 105 39.71 5.32 -4.20
CA ALA A 105 39.14 5.21 -2.87
C ALA A 105 38.09 6.31 -2.68
N PHE A 106 36.87 5.92 -2.36
CA PHE A 106 35.77 6.84 -2.07
C PHE A 106 35.54 6.97 -0.56
N SER A 107 35.36 8.20 -0.10
CA SER A 107 34.80 8.53 1.22
C SER A 107 33.48 9.24 0.99
N VAL A 108 32.43 8.81 1.70
CA VAL A 108 31.12 9.46 1.61
C VAL A 108 30.64 9.79 3.00
N GLU A 109 30.51 11.07 3.29
CA GLU A 109 29.87 11.55 4.51
C GLU A 109 28.41 11.90 4.24
N ARG A 110 27.54 11.61 5.21
CA ARG A 110 26.11 11.86 5.12
C ARG A 110 25.63 12.75 6.25
N GLU A 111 24.77 13.70 5.90
CA GLU A 111 23.93 14.44 6.83
C GLU A 111 22.46 14.42 6.38
N ASP A 112 21.54 14.42 7.33
CA ASP A 112 20.13 14.69 7.05
C ASP A 112 19.89 16.20 7.24
N CYS A 113 19.10 16.82 6.36
CA CYS A 113 18.64 18.21 6.52
C CYS A 113 17.13 18.24 6.71
N PHE A 114 16.68 18.99 7.71
CA PHE A 114 15.27 19.18 8.03
C PHE A 114 14.85 20.60 7.63
N TYR A 115 13.98 20.70 6.65
CA TYR A 115 13.31 21.93 6.26
C TYR A 115 12.02 22.08 7.06
N VAL A 116 11.95 23.08 7.92
CA VAL A 116 10.81 23.34 8.82
C VAL A 116 10.12 24.62 8.38
N LEU A 117 8.92 24.50 7.81
CA LEU A 117 8.07 25.62 7.44
C LEU A 117 7.21 26.03 8.64
N CYS A 118 7.34 27.28 9.05
CA CYS A 118 6.60 27.85 10.16
C CYS A 118 5.70 29.00 9.71
N SER A 119 4.54 29.16 10.37
CA SER A 119 3.74 30.37 10.30
C SER A 119 4.35 31.47 11.16
N ASP A 120 4.35 32.70 10.68
CA ASP A 120 4.73 33.90 11.46
C ASP A 120 3.51 34.72 11.94
N ALA A 121 2.28 34.23 11.71
CA ALA A 121 1.06 34.97 12.04
C ALA A 121 0.95 35.35 13.54
N SER A 122 1.66 34.62 14.39
CA SER A 122 1.76 34.85 15.84
C SER A 122 3.19 35.22 16.30
N GLY A 123 4.04 35.67 15.37
CA GLY A 123 5.48 35.93 15.61
C GLY A 123 6.37 34.69 15.41
N GLU A 124 7.68 34.88 15.60
CA GLU A 124 8.68 33.80 15.52
C GLU A 124 8.45 32.70 16.56
N LEU A 125 9.15 31.57 16.42
CA LEU A 125 9.19 30.54 17.47
C LEU A 125 9.79 31.16 18.74
N THR A 126 9.12 30.95 19.87
CA THR A 126 9.66 31.29 21.20
C THR A 126 10.84 30.39 21.53
N ASP A 127 11.70 30.81 22.47
CA ASP A 127 12.86 30.01 22.92
C ASP A 127 12.46 28.59 23.36
N MET A 128 11.31 28.46 24.03
CA MET A 128 10.77 27.16 24.46
C MET A 128 10.30 26.31 23.28
N GLU A 129 9.56 26.90 22.33
CA GLU A 129 9.13 26.19 21.12
C GLU A 129 10.34 25.70 20.31
N GLU A 130 11.39 26.51 20.25
CA GLU A 130 12.64 26.17 19.59
C GLU A 130 13.42 25.07 20.32
N GLU A 131 13.49 25.10 21.66
CA GLU A 131 14.11 24.03 22.45
C GLU A 131 13.37 22.69 22.26
N ILE A 132 12.03 22.70 22.26
CA ILE A 132 11.22 21.51 21.98
C ILE A 132 11.48 21.01 20.56
N LEU A 133 11.47 21.90 19.56
CA LEU A 133 11.71 21.51 18.17
C LEU A 133 13.09 20.88 17.99
N ARG A 134 14.13 21.45 18.61
CA ARG A 134 15.49 20.88 18.60
C ARG A 134 15.51 19.52 19.25
N TRP A 135 14.85 19.36 20.39
CA TRP A 135 14.77 18.07 21.07
C TRP A 135 14.10 17.01 20.19
N LEU A 136 13.01 17.36 19.51
CA LEU A 136 12.28 16.47 18.61
C LEU A 136 13.08 16.06 17.36
N LEU A 137 13.82 17.00 16.78
CA LEU A 137 14.66 16.73 15.61
C LEU A 137 16.00 16.07 15.99
N SER A 138 16.43 16.21 17.24
CA SER A 138 17.57 15.50 17.77
C SER A 138 17.22 14.03 18.06
N GLU A 139 18.13 13.12 17.73
CA GLU A 139 17.97 11.73 18.14
C GLU A 139 18.16 11.62 19.64
N THR A 140 17.26 10.90 20.32
CA THR A 140 17.29 10.77 21.79
C THR A 140 18.63 10.23 22.31
N PHE A 141 19.27 9.34 21.55
CA PHE A 141 20.51 8.66 21.96
C PHE A 141 21.78 9.25 21.32
N GLU A 142 21.64 10.21 20.40
CA GLU A 142 22.78 10.85 19.72
C GLU A 142 22.55 12.37 19.53
N PRO A 143 22.19 13.13 20.59
CA PRO A 143 21.86 14.54 20.46
C PRO A 143 23.04 15.39 19.99
N GLU A 144 24.27 14.96 20.24
CA GLU A 144 25.51 15.62 19.79
C GLU A 144 25.68 15.64 18.26
N ARG A 145 24.93 14.81 17.54
CA ARG A 145 24.92 14.78 16.07
C ARG A 145 24.03 15.86 15.46
N PHE A 146 23.15 16.47 16.26
CA PHE A 146 22.29 17.56 15.81
C PHE A 146 23.07 18.88 15.74
N ARG A 147 22.86 19.65 14.68
CA ARG A 147 23.57 20.90 14.41
C ARG A 147 22.61 21.95 13.85
N GLU A 148 22.85 23.20 14.21
CA GLU A 148 22.11 24.35 13.69
C GLU A 148 23.02 25.24 12.84
N GLY A 149 22.50 25.73 11.72
CA GLY A 149 23.06 26.89 11.02
C GLY A 149 24.43 26.72 10.34
N VAL A 150 25.16 25.63 10.58
CA VAL A 150 26.47 25.35 9.96
C VAL A 150 26.33 24.15 9.01
N PRO A 151 26.10 24.35 7.70
CA PRO A 151 26.22 23.27 6.72
C PRO A 151 27.67 22.78 6.69
N PHE A 152 27.90 21.47 6.75
CA PHE A 152 29.25 20.89 6.79
C PHE A 152 30.02 21.06 5.46
N LEU A 153 29.34 21.36 4.35
CA LEU A 153 29.83 21.07 3.01
C LEU A 153 29.67 22.26 2.06
N ALA A 154 30.78 22.96 1.80
CA ALA A 154 30.85 24.02 0.79
C ALA A 154 31.18 23.48 -0.62
N HIS A 155 31.60 22.21 -0.75
CA HIS A 155 32.08 21.62 -2.00
C HIS A 155 31.54 20.18 -2.19
N HIS A 156 31.10 19.85 -3.41
CA HIS A 156 30.60 18.54 -3.87
C HIS A 156 29.46 17.90 -3.06
N LEU A 157 28.42 18.68 -2.80
CA LEU A 157 27.18 18.24 -2.17
C LEU A 157 26.20 17.66 -3.20
N ILE A 158 25.70 16.46 -2.96
CA ILE A 158 24.48 15.96 -3.60
C ILE A 158 23.38 15.97 -2.54
N GLU A 159 22.36 16.79 -2.73
CA GLU A 159 21.18 16.82 -1.87
C GLU A 159 19.99 16.17 -2.59
N VAL A 160 19.38 15.20 -1.93
CA VAL A 160 18.22 14.45 -2.41
C VAL A 160 17.11 14.59 -1.38
N GLY A 161 15.94 15.05 -1.82
CA GLY A 161 14.75 15.13 -0.98
C GLY A 161 13.49 14.68 -1.70
N PRO A 162 12.36 14.64 -1.00
CA PRO A 162 11.09 14.31 -1.62
C PRO A 162 10.72 15.34 -2.70
N ARG A 163 9.90 14.92 -3.67
CA ARG A 163 9.28 15.89 -4.57
C ARG A 163 8.36 16.80 -3.77
N LEU A 164 8.40 18.11 -4.03
CA LEU A 164 7.71 19.11 -3.20
C LEU A 164 6.19 19.17 -3.43
N ASN A 165 5.73 18.61 -4.56
CA ASN A 165 4.33 18.56 -4.98
C ASN A 165 3.45 17.62 -4.15
N PHE A 166 4.02 16.84 -3.23
CA PHE A 166 3.23 16.10 -2.24
C PHE A 166 3.97 16.05 -0.89
N GLN A 167 3.23 15.81 0.19
CA GLN A 167 3.79 15.69 1.54
C GLN A 167 4.07 14.23 1.87
N THR A 168 5.29 13.93 2.36
CA THR A 168 5.65 12.56 2.74
C THR A 168 4.87 12.10 3.98
N ALA A 169 4.66 10.79 4.13
CA ALA A 169 4.11 10.23 5.38
C ALA A 169 5.01 10.54 6.60
N TRP A 170 6.32 10.62 6.39
CA TRP A 170 7.25 11.08 7.42
C TRP A 170 6.94 12.51 7.87
N SER A 171 6.70 13.42 6.91
CA SER A 171 6.33 14.81 7.18
C SER A 171 5.03 14.91 7.97
N SER A 172 3.97 14.22 7.53
CA SER A 172 2.68 14.23 8.21
C SER A 172 2.80 13.76 9.67
N ASN A 173 3.57 12.70 9.90
CA ASN A 173 3.82 12.18 11.24
C ASN A 173 4.70 13.10 12.09
N ALA A 174 5.74 13.71 11.51
CA ALA A 174 6.59 14.68 12.21
C ALA A 174 5.80 15.92 12.65
N VAL A 175 4.92 16.45 11.79
CA VAL A 175 4.04 17.58 12.13
C VAL A 175 3.04 17.17 13.22
N ASN A 176 2.45 15.98 13.15
CA ASN A 176 1.56 15.47 14.20
C ASN A 176 2.26 15.40 15.57
N ILE A 177 3.54 14.99 15.61
CA ILE A 177 4.35 15.00 16.83
C ILE A 177 4.56 16.42 17.34
N CYS A 178 4.93 17.36 16.45
CA CYS A 178 5.07 18.77 16.81
C CYS A 178 3.78 19.34 17.42
N LEU A 179 2.63 19.09 16.80
CA LEU A 179 1.33 19.49 17.31
C LEU A 179 1.03 18.89 18.69
N ALA A 180 1.30 17.60 18.89
CA ALA A 180 1.14 16.93 20.18
C ALA A 180 2.04 17.51 21.28
N CYS A 181 3.18 18.08 20.90
CA CYS A 181 4.08 18.81 21.80
C CYS A 181 3.74 20.31 21.95
N GLY A 182 2.64 20.78 21.37
CA GLY A 182 2.19 22.17 21.45
C GLY A 182 2.82 23.12 20.43
N LEU A 183 3.59 22.63 19.47
CA LEU A 183 4.23 23.43 18.41
C LEU A 183 3.26 23.71 17.26
N THR A 184 2.25 24.53 17.49
CA THR A 184 1.18 24.83 16.50
C THR A 184 1.64 25.69 15.33
N LYS A 185 2.78 26.38 15.46
CA LYS A 185 3.37 27.22 14.39
C LYS A 185 4.04 26.39 13.29
N VAL A 186 4.36 25.13 13.53
CA VAL A 186 5.02 24.24 12.55
C VAL A 186 3.97 23.71 11.57
N LEU A 187 4.08 24.11 10.30
CA LEU A 187 3.11 23.76 9.25
C LEU A 187 3.54 22.53 8.45
N ARG A 188 4.84 22.39 8.18
CA ARG A 188 5.40 21.27 7.42
C ARG A 188 6.86 21.05 7.82
N ILE A 189 7.25 19.78 7.95
CA ILE A 189 8.67 19.40 8.09
C ILE A 189 9.00 18.42 6.98
N GLU A 190 10.05 18.66 6.19
CA GLU A 190 10.57 17.67 5.26
C GLU A 190 12.03 17.36 5.53
N ARG A 191 12.39 16.10 5.29
CA ARG A 191 13.76 15.61 5.46
C ARG A 191 14.39 15.32 4.10
N SER A 192 15.52 15.96 3.82
CA SER A 192 16.42 15.61 2.72
C SER A 192 17.68 14.91 3.23
N ARG A 193 18.39 14.24 2.33
CA ARG A 193 19.66 13.56 2.55
C ARG A 193 20.73 14.27 1.75
N ARG A 194 21.84 14.59 2.40
CA ARG A 194 22.96 15.36 1.85
C ARG A 194 24.20 14.48 1.91
N TYR A 195 24.83 14.29 0.76
CA TYR A 195 26.00 13.44 0.58
C TYR A 195 27.20 14.30 0.18
N LEU A 196 28.28 14.22 0.96
CA LEU A 196 29.61 14.65 0.51
C LEU A 196 30.31 13.46 -0.11
N LEU A 197 30.62 13.53 -1.40
CA LEU A 197 31.45 12.54 -2.06
C LEU A 197 32.87 13.08 -2.20
N GLU A 198 33.83 12.40 -1.55
CA GLU A 198 35.25 12.61 -1.78
C GLU A 198 35.86 11.38 -2.45
N SER A 199 36.76 11.62 -3.40
CA SER A 199 37.55 10.58 -4.06
C SER A 199 39.03 10.90 -3.92
N ASP A 200 39.82 9.97 -3.38
CA ASP A 200 41.27 10.12 -3.33
C ASP A 200 41.89 9.82 -4.70
N THR A 201 42.32 10.88 -5.38
CA THR A 201 43.04 10.79 -6.66
C THR A 201 44.52 11.15 -6.54
N LYS A 202 45.05 11.36 -5.33
CA LYS A 202 46.39 11.95 -5.11
C LYS A 202 47.54 11.08 -5.62
N ASN A 203 47.31 9.77 -5.77
CA ASN A 203 48.31 8.81 -6.27
C ASN A 203 47.95 8.23 -7.66
N MET A 204 47.11 8.94 -8.43
CA MET A 204 46.55 8.42 -9.69
C MET A 204 47.03 9.16 -10.95
N ASP A 205 48.18 9.85 -10.88
CA ASP A 205 48.74 10.59 -12.02
C ASP A 205 49.10 9.69 -13.23
N ALA A 206 49.29 8.38 -13.00
CA ALA A 206 49.49 7.37 -14.04
C ALA A 206 48.17 6.84 -14.67
N ALA A 207 47.00 7.32 -14.22
CA ALA A 207 45.68 6.87 -14.66
C ALA A 207 44.73 8.08 -14.92
N PRO A 208 45.03 8.92 -15.93
CA PRO A 208 44.26 10.15 -16.21
C PRO A 208 42.78 9.89 -16.49
N HIS A 209 42.45 8.72 -17.06
CA HIS A 209 41.07 8.29 -17.33
C HIS A 209 40.19 8.26 -16.08
N VAL A 210 40.76 8.13 -14.88
CA VAL A 210 40.01 8.14 -13.62
C VAL A 210 39.35 9.51 -13.39
N LYS A 211 40.08 10.59 -13.65
CA LYS A 211 39.52 11.95 -13.52
C LYS A 211 38.43 12.18 -14.57
N ASP A 212 38.66 11.71 -15.79
CA ASP A 212 37.67 11.80 -16.88
C ASP A 212 36.36 11.08 -16.52
N ILE A 213 36.45 9.87 -15.92
CA ILE A 213 35.29 9.13 -15.44
C ILE A 213 34.56 9.90 -14.33
N LEU A 214 35.28 10.36 -13.30
CA LEU A 214 34.68 11.06 -12.15
C LEU A 214 34.03 12.39 -12.52
N GLN A 215 34.57 13.09 -13.52
CA GLN A 215 34.02 14.36 -14.03
C GLN A 215 32.94 14.16 -15.10
N SER A 216 32.72 12.92 -15.56
CA SER A 216 31.73 12.64 -16.59
C SER A 216 30.28 12.79 -16.08
N PRO A 217 29.35 13.27 -16.92
CA PRO A 217 27.91 13.22 -16.63
C PRO A 217 27.43 11.80 -16.33
N LEU A 218 27.99 10.80 -17.01
CA LEU A 218 27.64 9.38 -16.85
C LEU A 218 27.90 8.85 -15.44
N PHE A 219 28.98 9.29 -14.78
CA PHE A 219 29.24 8.92 -13.38
C PHE A 219 28.20 9.57 -12.46
N ARG A 220 27.91 10.86 -12.65
CA ARG A 220 26.89 11.58 -11.87
C ARG A 220 25.52 10.90 -12.03
N GLU A 221 25.09 10.64 -13.25
CA GLU A 221 23.83 9.95 -13.55
C GLU A 221 23.76 8.55 -12.92
N ALA A 222 24.79 7.71 -13.13
CA ALA A 222 24.84 6.36 -12.57
C ALA A 222 24.90 6.34 -11.04
N LEU A 223 25.44 7.38 -10.41
CA LEU A 223 25.41 7.55 -8.97
C LEU A 223 24.02 7.99 -8.50
N LEU A 224 23.43 9.00 -9.13
CA LEU A 224 22.11 9.52 -8.80
C LEU A 224 21.02 8.45 -8.90
N GLU A 225 21.06 7.59 -9.93
CA GLU A 225 20.18 6.41 -10.07
C GLU A 225 20.17 5.49 -8.84
N ARG A 226 21.21 5.55 -8.00
CA ARG A 226 21.35 4.72 -6.80
C ARG A 226 21.09 5.48 -5.50
N LEU A 227 21.07 6.82 -5.53
CA LEU A 227 20.89 7.66 -4.34
C LEU A 227 19.44 8.08 -4.12
N HIS A 228 18.65 8.15 -5.19
CA HIS A 228 17.26 8.59 -5.11
C HIS A 228 16.33 7.69 -5.90
N ASP A 229 15.09 7.62 -5.45
CA ASP A 229 14.00 7.10 -6.25
C ASP A 229 13.46 8.21 -7.16
N ARG A 230 13.68 8.09 -8.47
CA ARG A 230 13.24 9.09 -9.46
C ARG A 230 11.74 9.37 -9.44
N MET A 231 10.94 8.42 -8.95
CA MET A 231 9.47 8.53 -8.92
C MET A 231 8.99 9.36 -7.73
N THR A 232 9.65 9.24 -6.57
CA THR A 232 9.21 9.87 -5.32
C THR A 232 10.11 11.03 -4.85
N GLU A 233 11.33 11.10 -5.36
CA GLU A 233 12.38 12.02 -4.91
C GLU A 233 12.94 12.84 -6.07
N GLN A 234 13.64 13.92 -5.72
CA GLN A 234 14.34 14.78 -6.66
C GLN A 234 15.64 15.32 -6.05
N ILE A 235 16.48 15.86 -6.92
CA ILE A 235 17.74 16.48 -6.54
C ILE A 235 17.48 17.95 -6.23
N TYR A 236 18.03 18.44 -5.12
CA TYR A 236 18.04 19.86 -4.80
C TYR A 236 19.39 20.43 -5.23
N GLU A 237 19.41 21.13 -6.37
CA GLU A 237 20.63 21.78 -6.87
C GLU A 237 21.08 22.93 -5.96
N GLU A 238 20.12 23.59 -5.30
CA GLU A 238 20.36 24.57 -4.24
C GLU A 238 19.50 24.24 -3.01
N PRO A 239 19.93 24.63 -1.80
CA PRO A 239 19.08 24.50 -0.62
C PRO A 239 17.74 25.21 -0.81
N LEU A 240 16.66 24.53 -0.44
CA LEU A 240 15.32 25.04 -0.66
C LEU A 240 15.08 26.36 0.10
N LYS A 241 14.40 27.28 -0.58
CA LYS A 241 13.93 28.56 -0.02
C LYS A 241 12.46 28.50 0.40
N SER A 242 11.71 27.54 -0.15
CA SER A 242 10.30 27.30 0.14
C SER A 242 9.99 25.80 0.01
N LEU A 243 8.98 25.33 0.75
CA LEU A 243 8.36 24.02 0.57
C LEU A 243 7.03 24.11 -0.21
N SER A 244 6.60 25.33 -0.54
CA SER A 244 5.41 25.56 -1.36
C SER A 244 5.76 25.41 -2.83
N VAL A 245 4.84 24.82 -3.59
CA VAL A 245 4.91 24.79 -5.05
C VAL A 245 3.77 25.66 -5.56
N ASP A 246 4.09 26.64 -6.41
CA ASP A 246 3.10 27.50 -7.03
C ASP A 246 2.37 26.70 -8.13
N ILE A 247 1.32 25.99 -7.72
CA ILE A 247 0.45 25.21 -8.62
C ILE A 247 -0.94 25.82 -8.54
N GLU A 248 -1.37 26.40 -9.65
CA GLU A 248 -2.77 26.78 -9.84
C GLU A 248 -3.61 25.51 -10.05
N PRO A 249 -4.64 25.25 -9.22
CA PRO A 249 -5.51 24.09 -9.40
C PRO A 249 -6.23 24.14 -10.75
N ALA A 250 -6.19 23.05 -11.51
CA ALA A 250 -6.87 22.95 -12.79
C ALA A 250 -8.37 23.28 -12.69
N GLU A 251 -8.89 23.98 -13.70
CA GLU A 251 -10.29 24.39 -13.74
C GLU A 251 -11.23 23.23 -14.12
N VAL A 252 -12.48 23.35 -13.68
CA VAL A 252 -13.59 22.53 -14.17
C VAL A 252 -14.02 23.12 -15.52
N TYR A 253 -14.14 22.28 -16.54
CA TYR A 253 -14.61 22.70 -17.86
C TYR A 253 -15.58 21.69 -18.46
N ARG A 254 -16.36 22.14 -19.44
CA ARG A 254 -17.35 21.32 -20.15
C ARG A 254 -16.82 20.85 -21.49
N ILE A 255 -17.09 19.60 -21.82
CA ILE A 255 -16.76 19.01 -23.12
C ILE A 255 -17.95 19.26 -24.05
N PRO A 256 -17.77 19.91 -25.22
CA PRO A 256 -18.87 20.36 -26.10
C PRO A 256 -19.51 19.20 -26.89
N LEU A 257 -20.03 18.20 -26.18
CA LEU A 257 -20.59 16.97 -26.71
C LEU A 257 -21.87 17.18 -27.51
N LEU A 258 -22.74 18.12 -27.10
CA LEU A 258 -23.98 18.41 -27.83
C LEU A 258 -23.71 19.06 -29.20
N ARG A 259 -22.63 19.85 -29.30
CA ARG A 259 -22.24 20.54 -30.53
C ARG A 259 -21.41 19.64 -31.44
N ASP A 260 -20.41 18.96 -30.89
CA ASP A 260 -19.38 18.24 -31.65
C ASP A 260 -19.62 16.73 -31.71
N GLY A 261 -20.68 16.24 -31.05
CA GLY A 261 -21.06 14.84 -31.00
C GLY A 261 -19.99 13.94 -30.37
N ILE A 262 -20.08 12.64 -30.67
CA ILE A 262 -19.15 11.61 -30.17
C ILE A 262 -17.67 11.91 -30.45
N GLY A 263 -17.36 12.75 -31.44
CA GLY A 263 -16.00 13.20 -31.74
C GLY A 263 -15.36 14.00 -30.60
N ALA A 264 -16.12 14.83 -29.88
CA ALA A 264 -15.61 15.53 -28.70
C ALA A 264 -15.31 14.56 -27.54
N LEU A 265 -16.16 13.56 -27.34
CA LEU A 265 -15.94 12.54 -26.31
C LEU A 265 -14.70 11.69 -26.59
N ARG A 266 -14.47 11.33 -27.86
CA ARG A 266 -13.26 10.60 -28.27
C ARG A 266 -11.98 11.42 -28.03
N ARG A 267 -11.99 12.72 -28.37
CA ARG A 267 -10.86 13.61 -28.07
C ARG A 267 -10.61 13.72 -26.57
N ALA A 268 -11.67 13.96 -25.79
CA ALA A 268 -11.57 14.02 -24.33
C ALA A 268 -11.01 12.71 -23.75
N SER A 269 -11.45 11.54 -24.24
CA SER A 269 -10.92 10.24 -23.79
C SER A 269 -9.43 10.08 -24.07
N GLN A 270 -8.92 10.60 -25.18
CA GLN A 270 -7.51 10.53 -25.53
C GLN A 270 -6.66 11.52 -24.75
N GLU A 271 -7.15 12.76 -24.60
CA GLU A 271 -6.44 13.84 -23.90
C GLU A 271 -6.38 13.59 -22.39
N LEU A 272 -7.46 13.07 -21.81
CA LEU A 272 -7.61 12.82 -20.38
C LEU A 272 -7.24 11.38 -19.97
N GLY A 273 -6.94 10.49 -20.93
CA GLY A 273 -6.57 9.10 -20.62
C GLY A 273 -7.69 8.26 -20.01
N LEU A 274 -8.95 8.47 -20.42
CA LEU A 274 -10.13 7.86 -19.80
C LEU A 274 -10.31 6.35 -20.10
N GLY A 275 -9.58 5.81 -21.07
CA GLY A 275 -9.65 4.38 -21.43
C GLY A 275 -10.99 3.92 -22.02
N PHE A 276 -11.81 4.83 -22.56
CA PHE A 276 -13.09 4.46 -23.17
C PHE A 276 -12.92 3.67 -24.46
N ASP A 277 -13.63 2.54 -24.55
CA ASP A 277 -13.80 1.79 -25.80
C ASP A 277 -15.00 2.31 -26.62
N ASP A 278 -15.23 1.74 -27.79
CA ASP A 278 -16.35 2.16 -28.66
C ASP A 278 -17.73 1.96 -28.01
N TRP A 279 -17.88 0.97 -27.11
CA TRP A 279 -19.12 0.77 -26.37
C TRP A 279 -19.33 1.91 -25.36
N ASP A 280 -18.28 2.28 -24.62
CA ASP A 280 -18.30 3.38 -23.65
C ASP A 280 -18.63 4.71 -24.34
N LEU A 281 -17.96 5.00 -25.46
CA LEU A 281 -18.19 6.23 -26.23
C LEU A 281 -19.65 6.34 -26.70
N GLN A 282 -20.23 5.26 -27.19
CA GLN A 282 -21.63 5.26 -27.63
C GLN A 282 -22.59 5.44 -26.46
N TYR A 283 -22.39 4.69 -25.37
CA TYR A 283 -23.27 4.74 -24.20
C TYR A 283 -23.26 6.12 -23.54
N TYR A 284 -22.07 6.71 -23.32
CA TYR A 284 -21.97 8.02 -22.68
C TYR A 284 -22.40 9.16 -23.61
N HIS A 285 -22.23 9.03 -24.92
CA HIS A 285 -22.82 9.98 -25.87
C HIS A 285 -24.35 10.00 -25.77
N GLU A 286 -25.00 8.84 -25.72
CA GLU A 286 -26.46 8.75 -25.52
C GLU A 286 -26.89 9.27 -24.15
N LEU A 287 -26.15 8.93 -23.09
CA LEU A 287 -26.41 9.41 -21.73
C LEU A 287 -26.51 10.93 -21.65
N PHE A 288 -25.50 11.65 -22.13
CA PHE A 288 -25.45 13.11 -22.04
C PHE A 288 -26.37 13.80 -23.05
N ARG A 289 -26.64 13.17 -24.20
CA ARG A 289 -27.69 13.62 -25.13
C ARG A 289 -29.06 13.58 -24.46
N ASP A 290 -29.39 12.50 -23.76
CA ASP A 290 -30.67 12.38 -23.05
C ASP A 290 -30.77 13.33 -21.86
N LEU A 291 -29.65 13.65 -21.21
CA LEU A 291 -29.57 14.67 -20.15
C LEU A 291 -29.70 16.10 -20.70
N GLY A 292 -29.56 16.31 -22.02
CA GLY A 292 -29.69 17.62 -22.66
C GLY A 292 -28.61 18.62 -22.27
N ARG A 293 -27.42 18.15 -21.84
CA ARG A 293 -26.30 19.01 -21.42
C ARG A 293 -24.94 18.39 -21.72
N ASP A 294 -23.94 19.25 -21.82
CA ASP A 294 -22.54 18.84 -21.93
C ASP A 294 -22.00 18.28 -20.59
N PRO A 295 -21.20 17.19 -20.62
CA PRO A 295 -20.50 16.69 -19.44
C PRO A 295 -19.37 17.61 -19.01
N THR A 296 -19.07 17.63 -17.70
CA THR A 296 -17.81 18.20 -17.21
C THR A 296 -16.66 17.21 -17.35
N ASN A 297 -15.41 17.72 -17.34
CA ASN A 297 -14.22 16.86 -17.25
C ASN A 297 -14.25 15.96 -16.00
N VAL A 298 -14.77 16.47 -14.88
CA VAL A 298 -14.92 15.70 -13.63
C VAL A 298 -15.91 14.55 -13.79
N GLU A 299 -17.04 14.77 -14.46
CA GLU A 299 -18.03 13.71 -14.73
C GLU A 299 -17.47 12.60 -15.63
N LEU A 300 -16.71 12.97 -16.67
CA LEU A 300 -16.10 11.98 -17.55
C LEU A 300 -15.05 11.14 -16.82
N PHE A 301 -14.22 11.76 -15.97
CA PHE A 301 -13.26 11.04 -15.13
C PHE A 301 -13.92 10.15 -14.07
N ASP A 302 -14.96 10.65 -13.40
CA ASP A 302 -15.77 9.89 -12.43
C ASP A 302 -16.30 8.59 -13.07
N ILE A 303 -16.91 8.72 -14.24
CA ILE A 303 -17.48 7.60 -14.98
C ILE A 303 -16.37 6.66 -15.47
N ALA A 304 -15.24 7.18 -15.96
CA ALA A 304 -14.10 6.37 -16.39
C ALA A 304 -13.53 5.50 -15.27
N GLN A 305 -13.39 6.05 -14.06
CA GLN A 305 -12.85 5.31 -12.93
C GLN A 305 -13.84 4.27 -12.39
N SER A 306 -15.07 4.69 -12.14
CA SER A 306 -16.11 3.81 -11.58
C SER A 306 -16.58 2.71 -12.53
N ASN A 307 -16.46 2.91 -13.85
CA ASN A 307 -16.81 1.92 -14.87
C ASN A 307 -15.60 1.35 -15.63
N SER A 308 -14.39 1.50 -15.11
CA SER A 308 -13.18 0.82 -15.62
C SER A 308 -13.30 -0.71 -15.51
N GLU A 309 -12.45 -1.45 -16.23
CA GLU A 309 -12.36 -2.92 -16.08
C GLU A 309 -12.03 -3.30 -14.63
N HIS A 310 -11.14 -2.55 -13.98
CA HIS A 310 -10.75 -2.76 -12.59
C HIS A 310 -11.93 -2.69 -11.61
N SER A 311 -12.79 -1.68 -11.74
CA SER A 311 -13.93 -1.48 -10.83
C SER A 311 -15.12 -2.38 -11.18
N ARG A 312 -15.45 -2.49 -12.47
CA ARG A 312 -16.66 -3.21 -12.92
C ARG A 312 -16.47 -4.68 -13.22
N HIS A 313 -15.24 -5.10 -13.48
CA HIS A 313 -14.92 -6.46 -13.89
C HIS A 313 -15.73 -6.85 -15.14
N TRP A 314 -15.68 -6.05 -16.21
CA TRP A 314 -16.50 -6.27 -17.41
C TRP A 314 -16.21 -7.62 -18.02
N LEU A 315 -14.95 -8.06 -18.07
CA LEU A 315 -14.62 -9.39 -18.59
C LEU A 315 -15.25 -10.50 -17.74
N PHE A 316 -15.22 -10.37 -16.42
CA PHE A 316 -15.76 -11.40 -15.53
C PHE A 316 -17.29 -11.45 -15.53
N ARG A 317 -17.97 -10.32 -15.75
CA ARG A 317 -19.45 -10.20 -15.70
C ARG A 317 -20.11 -10.15 -17.08
N GLY A 318 -19.31 -9.97 -18.12
CA GLY A 318 -19.75 -9.81 -19.51
C GLY A 318 -20.23 -11.10 -20.16
N ASN A 319 -20.75 -10.95 -21.38
CA ASN A 319 -21.05 -12.07 -22.25
C ASN A 319 -19.76 -12.57 -22.89
N VAL A 320 -19.55 -13.88 -22.92
CA VAL A 320 -18.34 -14.48 -23.51
C VAL A 320 -18.74 -15.33 -24.71
N VAL A 321 -18.09 -15.11 -25.85
CA VAL A 321 -18.25 -15.90 -27.08
C VAL A 321 -16.91 -16.57 -27.39
N ILE A 322 -16.86 -17.91 -27.39
CA ILE A 322 -15.64 -18.67 -27.70
C ILE A 322 -15.86 -19.43 -29.00
N ASP A 323 -14.98 -19.21 -29.99
CA ASP A 323 -15.05 -19.83 -31.32
C ASP A 323 -16.44 -19.64 -31.98
N GLY A 324 -17.01 -18.44 -31.84
CA GLY A 324 -18.33 -18.09 -32.38
C GLY A 324 -19.52 -18.64 -31.58
N VAL A 325 -19.29 -19.41 -30.50
CA VAL A 325 -20.34 -19.96 -29.65
C VAL A 325 -20.53 -19.12 -28.40
N GLN A 326 -21.74 -18.63 -28.17
CA GLN A 326 -22.11 -17.92 -26.94
C GLN A 326 -22.03 -18.88 -25.74
N MET A 327 -21.24 -18.51 -24.73
CA MET A 327 -21.15 -19.27 -23.49
C MET A 327 -22.37 -19.01 -22.60
N PRO A 328 -22.90 -20.04 -21.90
CA PRO A 328 -24.11 -19.93 -21.09
C PRO A 328 -23.90 -19.20 -19.75
N TYR A 329 -22.66 -19.02 -19.33
CA TYR A 329 -22.30 -18.43 -18.04
C TYR A 329 -21.20 -17.38 -18.22
N SER A 330 -21.24 -16.32 -17.41
CA SER A 330 -20.09 -15.42 -17.24
C SER A 330 -19.00 -16.09 -16.40
N LEU A 331 -17.77 -15.56 -16.40
CA LEU A 331 -16.71 -16.09 -15.52
C LEU A 331 -17.09 -15.94 -14.05
N MET A 332 -17.73 -14.84 -13.66
CA MET A 332 -18.22 -14.61 -12.30
C MET A 332 -19.32 -15.62 -11.91
N ASP A 333 -20.15 -16.07 -12.85
CA ASP A 333 -21.11 -17.14 -12.60
C ASP A 333 -20.40 -18.46 -12.28
N LEU A 334 -19.30 -18.77 -12.97
CA LEU A 334 -18.48 -19.95 -12.67
C LEU A 334 -17.81 -19.84 -11.30
N VAL A 335 -17.32 -18.66 -10.93
CA VAL A 335 -16.72 -18.39 -9.61
C VAL A 335 -17.76 -18.52 -8.48
N ARG A 336 -19.03 -18.17 -8.72
CA ARG A 336 -20.13 -18.29 -7.75
C ARG A 336 -20.73 -19.70 -7.67
N GLU A 337 -20.48 -20.55 -8.65
CA GLU A 337 -21.08 -21.89 -8.74
C GLU A 337 -20.79 -22.78 -7.52
N PRO A 338 -19.57 -22.81 -6.94
CA PRO A 338 -19.31 -23.56 -5.71
C PRO A 338 -20.23 -23.15 -4.55
N LEU A 339 -20.47 -21.85 -4.37
CA LEU A 339 -21.36 -21.32 -3.34
C LEU A 339 -22.82 -21.70 -3.62
N ARG A 340 -23.29 -21.60 -4.87
CA ARG A 340 -24.66 -21.99 -5.24
C ARG A 340 -24.92 -23.46 -4.97
N ARG A 341 -23.95 -24.33 -5.26
CA ARG A 341 -24.07 -25.79 -5.04
C ARG A 341 -23.98 -26.18 -3.58
N ARG A 342 -23.15 -25.47 -2.81
CA ARG A 342 -22.87 -25.78 -1.41
C ARG A 342 -22.69 -24.47 -0.64
N PRO A 343 -23.79 -23.81 -0.22
CA PRO A 343 -23.69 -22.59 0.58
C PRO A 343 -22.96 -22.83 1.90
N GLY A 344 -23.03 -24.06 2.43
CA GLY A 344 -22.19 -24.52 3.54
C GLY A 344 -22.34 -23.63 4.77
N ASN A 345 -21.22 -23.12 5.25
CA ASN A 345 -21.11 -22.22 6.38
C ASN A 345 -20.75 -20.77 5.95
N SER A 346 -20.99 -20.39 4.69
CA SER A 346 -20.75 -19.01 4.24
C SER A 346 -21.74 -18.05 4.91
N VAL A 347 -21.22 -16.93 5.42
CA VAL A 347 -22.02 -15.84 5.99
C VAL A 347 -22.07 -14.66 5.02
N LEU A 348 -20.90 -14.19 4.55
CA LEU A 348 -20.77 -13.20 3.48
C LEU A 348 -19.95 -13.76 2.32
N ALA A 349 -20.45 -13.57 1.10
CA ALA A 349 -19.74 -13.89 -0.14
C ALA A 349 -20.32 -13.09 -1.31
N PHE A 350 -19.45 -12.42 -2.08
CA PHE A 350 -19.80 -11.61 -3.27
C PHE A 350 -20.78 -10.44 -3.01
N CYS A 351 -20.91 -9.99 -1.77
CA CYS A 351 -21.80 -8.90 -1.35
C CYS A 351 -21.13 -7.89 -0.42
N ASP A 352 -19.82 -8.00 -0.22
CA ASP A 352 -19.00 -7.15 0.65
C ASP A 352 -17.53 -7.21 0.20
N ASN A 353 -16.67 -6.41 0.84
CA ASN A 353 -15.24 -6.28 0.56
C ASN A 353 -14.44 -7.54 0.92
N ALA A 354 -14.94 -8.34 1.87
CA ALA A 354 -14.37 -9.63 2.21
C ALA A 354 -15.44 -10.73 2.25
N SER A 355 -14.98 -11.97 2.34
CA SER A 355 -15.85 -13.11 2.59
C SER A 355 -15.70 -13.58 4.03
N THR A 356 -16.80 -14.08 4.60
CA THR A 356 -16.81 -14.64 5.95
C THR A 356 -17.47 -16.02 5.98
N ILE A 357 -16.94 -16.87 6.85
CA ILE A 357 -17.53 -18.18 7.17
C ILE A 357 -17.87 -18.24 8.66
N ARG A 358 -18.91 -19.00 8.97
CA ARG A 358 -19.45 -19.13 10.32
C ARG A 358 -18.39 -19.62 11.29
N GLY A 359 -18.23 -18.90 12.41
CA GLY A 359 -17.43 -19.35 13.54
C GLY A 359 -17.93 -20.67 14.13
N LEU A 360 -17.05 -21.40 14.84
CA LEU A 360 -17.40 -22.73 15.37
C LEU A 360 -18.46 -22.66 16.48
N ARG A 361 -18.30 -21.70 17.40
CA ARG A 361 -19.18 -21.43 18.54
C ARG A 361 -18.82 -20.07 19.13
N PRO A 362 -19.66 -19.49 20.00
CA PRO A 362 -19.25 -18.36 20.82
C PRO A 362 -18.01 -18.67 21.66
N ILE A 363 -17.12 -17.69 21.77
CA ILE A 363 -15.83 -17.80 22.47
C ILE A 363 -15.68 -16.67 23.49
N PRO A 364 -15.02 -16.93 24.64
CA PRO A 364 -14.67 -15.87 25.58
C PRO A 364 -13.60 -14.97 24.94
N VAL A 365 -13.71 -13.65 25.05
CA VAL A 365 -12.73 -12.66 24.58
C VAL A 365 -12.55 -11.57 25.62
N LEU A 366 -11.40 -10.89 25.60
CA LEU A 366 -11.13 -9.71 26.42
C LEU A 366 -11.52 -8.46 25.64
N MET A 367 -12.42 -7.64 26.19
CA MET A 367 -12.83 -6.36 25.60
C MET A 367 -12.84 -5.25 26.64
N PRO A 368 -12.64 -3.98 26.26
CA PRO A 368 -12.86 -2.87 27.17
C PRO A 368 -14.29 -2.91 27.73
N SER A 369 -14.43 -2.55 29.01
CA SER A 369 -15.74 -2.45 29.66
C SER A 369 -16.54 -1.25 29.13
N ASP A 370 -15.84 -0.20 28.73
CA ASP A 370 -16.35 0.97 28.02
C ASP A 370 -15.42 1.28 26.83
N PRO A 371 -15.87 1.08 25.58
CA PRO A 371 -15.09 1.40 24.39
C PRO A 371 -14.98 2.91 24.06
N ASP A 372 -15.75 3.80 24.70
CA ASP A 372 -15.69 5.26 24.50
C ASP A 372 -14.62 5.91 25.42
N ALA A 373 -14.33 5.29 26.57
CA ALA A 373 -13.40 5.82 27.58
C ALA A 373 -12.28 4.85 27.99
N SER A 374 -11.29 5.35 28.73
CA SER A 374 -10.29 4.50 29.37
C SER A 374 -10.97 3.58 30.39
N SER A 375 -10.87 2.27 30.18
CA SER A 375 -11.61 1.28 30.97
C SER A 375 -10.83 -0.03 31.11
N ALA A 376 -11.23 -0.85 32.10
CA ALA A 376 -10.63 -2.16 32.30
C ALA A 376 -11.12 -3.14 31.23
N PHE A 377 -10.25 -4.07 30.84
CA PHE A 377 -10.67 -5.22 30.03
C PHE A 377 -11.48 -6.21 30.87
N VAL A 378 -12.57 -6.71 30.31
CA VAL A 378 -13.46 -7.71 30.90
C VAL A 378 -13.67 -8.86 29.92
N ALA A 379 -13.85 -10.06 30.46
CA ALA A 379 -14.21 -11.21 29.64
C ALA A 379 -15.66 -11.11 29.18
N ARG A 380 -15.91 -11.28 27.88
CA ARG A 380 -17.24 -11.41 27.29
C ARG A 380 -17.28 -12.61 26.36
N THR A 381 -18.44 -13.22 26.18
CA THR A 381 -18.61 -14.30 25.19
C THR A 381 -19.24 -13.71 23.94
N LEU A 382 -18.52 -13.79 22.81
CA LEU A 382 -18.95 -13.27 21.52
C LEU A 382 -18.90 -14.34 20.44
N ASP A 383 -19.66 -14.11 19.38
CA ASP A 383 -19.78 -15.03 18.27
C ASP A 383 -19.08 -14.44 17.04
N TYR A 384 -17.86 -14.90 16.80
CA TYR A 384 -16.98 -14.38 15.76
C TYR A 384 -16.91 -15.29 14.54
N ASP A 385 -17.30 -14.76 13.39
CA ASP A 385 -17.10 -15.37 12.08
C ASP A 385 -15.65 -15.19 11.63
N ALA A 386 -15.12 -16.17 10.88
CA ALA A 386 -13.78 -16.07 10.31
C ALA A 386 -13.84 -15.30 8.98
N LEU A 387 -13.02 -14.26 8.86
CA LEU A 387 -12.97 -13.39 7.68
C LEU A 387 -11.72 -13.70 6.85
N MET A 388 -11.91 -13.73 5.53
CA MET A 388 -10.82 -13.88 4.56
C MET A 388 -10.99 -12.89 3.40
N THR A 389 -9.90 -12.21 3.05
CA THR A 389 -9.81 -11.36 1.86
C THR A 389 -8.44 -11.52 1.19
N ALA A 390 -8.37 -11.18 -0.09
CA ALA A 390 -7.13 -11.12 -0.84
C ALA A 390 -7.22 -10.13 -1.99
N GLU A 391 -6.14 -9.39 -2.21
CA GLU A 391 -5.99 -8.39 -3.25
C GLU A 391 -4.64 -8.53 -3.96
N THR A 392 -4.49 -7.81 -5.07
CA THR A 392 -3.21 -7.68 -5.75
C THR A 392 -2.92 -6.24 -6.13
N HIS A 393 -1.65 -5.83 -6.11
CA HIS A 393 -1.24 -4.46 -6.41
C HIS A 393 -0.16 -4.39 -7.48
N ASN A 394 -0.43 -5.08 -8.59
CA ASN A 394 0.58 -5.51 -9.57
C ASN A 394 1.26 -4.37 -10.34
N PHE A 395 0.49 -3.44 -10.92
CA PHE A 395 1.06 -2.37 -11.75
C PHE A 395 1.85 -1.35 -10.91
N PRO A 396 1.29 -0.78 -9.82
CA PRO A 396 2.02 0.18 -9.01
C PRO A 396 3.26 -0.44 -8.37
N SER A 397 3.21 -1.71 -7.96
CA SER A 397 4.40 -2.42 -7.46
C SER A 397 5.46 -2.70 -8.53
N GLY A 398 5.13 -2.59 -9.82
CA GLY A 398 6.10 -2.63 -10.90
C GLY A 398 6.78 -1.28 -11.14
N VAL A 399 6.08 -0.16 -10.90
CA VAL A 399 6.59 1.21 -11.12
C VAL A 399 7.35 1.73 -9.91
N ALA A 400 6.74 1.69 -8.73
CA ALA A 400 7.30 2.14 -7.45
C ALA A 400 7.10 1.04 -6.40
N PRO A 401 7.96 0.00 -6.36
CA PRO A 401 7.62 -1.25 -5.68
C PRO A 401 7.35 -1.14 -4.19
N PHE A 402 8.09 -0.29 -3.48
CA PHE A 402 7.90 -0.05 -2.04
C PHE A 402 6.51 0.53 -1.76
N ALA A 403 6.20 1.69 -2.33
CA ALA A 403 4.92 2.38 -2.13
C ALA A 403 3.72 1.58 -2.69
N GLY A 404 3.89 0.91 -3.82
CA GLY A 404 2.86 0.04 -4.38
C GLY A 404 2.54 -1.14 -3.47
N ALA A 405 3.53 -1.72 -2.78
CA ALA A 405 3.29 -2.81 -1.85
C ALA A 405 2.75 -2.35 -0.48
N GLU A 406 3.14 -1.16 -0.02
CA GLU A 406 2.54 -0.52 1.15
C GLU A 406 1.02 -0.35 0.96
N THR A 407 0.63 0.27 -0.15
CA THR A 407 -0.78 0.55 -0.45
C THR A 407 -1.59 -0.68 -0.81
N GLY A 408 -0.97 -1.69 -1.46
CA GLY A 408 -1.60 -3.01 -1.61
C GLY A 408 -1.78 -3.76 -0.29
N THR A 409 -0.96 -3.48 0.73
CA THR A 409 -1.15 -4.01 2.08
C THR A 409 -2.26 -3.24 2.81
N GLY A 410 -2.20 -1.90 2.79
CA GLY A 410 -3.20 -1.02 3.40
C GLY A 410 -4.60 -1.22 2.82
N GLY A 411 -4.78 -1.18 1.49
CA GLY A 411 -6.10 -1.41 0.85
C GLY A 411 -6.80 -2.67 1.37
N ARG A 412 -6.07 -3.77 1.39
CA ARG A 412 -6.55 -5.05 1.91
C ARG A 412 -6.80 -5.06 3.43
N ILE A 413 -6.03 -4.32 4.23
CA ILE A 413 -6.33 -4.09 5.65
C ILE A 413 -7.67 -3.34 5.78
N ARG A 414 -7.90 -2.29 4.97
CA ARG A 414 -9.15 -1.54 4.95
C ARG A 414 -10.34 -2.40 4.57
N ASP A 415 -10.21 -3.28 3.56
CA ASP A 415 -11.27 -4.25 3.23
C ASP A 415 -11.64 -5.13 4.40
N THR A 416 -10.62 -5.62 5.12
CA THR A 416 -10.83 -6.40 6.33
C THR A 416 -11.63 -5.57 7.34
N ALA A 417 -11.14 -4.38 7.70
CA ALA A 417 -11.78 -3.50 8.67
C ALA A 417 -13.20 -3.05 8.26
N ALA A 418 -13.45 -2.91 6.94
CA ALA A 418 -14.69 -2.39 6.37
C ALA A 418 -15.77 -3.46 6.09
N THR A 419 -15.47 -4.74 6.34
CA THR A 419 -16.44 -5.82 6.14
C THR A 419 -17.59 -5.71 7.14
N GLY A 420 -18.83 -5.88 6.66
CA GLY A 420 -20.03 -5.69 7.47
C GLY A 420 -20.17 -4.24 7.95
N THR A 421 -20.58 -4.04 9.20
CA THR A 421 -20.55 -2.71 9.87
C THR A 421 -19.27 -2.51 10.69
N GLY A 422 -18.18 -3.19 10.32
CA GLY A 422 -16.89 -3.18 10.98
C GLY A 422 -16.44 -4.59 11.37
N SER A 423 -15.14 -4.87 11.23
CA SER A 423 -14.54 -6.14 11.65
C SER A 423 -13.13 -5.95 12.24
N LEU A 424 -12.53 -7.04 12.72
CA LEU A 424 -11.22 -7.06 13.38
C LEU A 424 -10.15 -7.71 12.51
N VAL A 425 -9.05 -6.99 12.31
CA VAL A 425 -7.84 -7.45 11.61
C VAL A 425 -7.02 -8.34 12.55
N ILE A 426 -6.53 -9.50 12.07
CA ILE A 426 -5.71 -10.42 12.86
C ILE A 426 -4.33 -10.62 12.26
N ALA A 427 -4.24 -11.06 10.99
CA ALA A 427 -2.95 -11.36 10.36
C ALA A 427 -2.99 -11.29 8.83
N GLY A 428 -1.83 -11.04 8.23
CA GLY A 428 -1.64 -10.90 6.80
C GLY A 428 -0.87 -12.05 6.15
N THR A 429 -0.98 -12.11 4.83
CA THR A 429 -0.21 -12.96 3.90
C THR A 429 0.38 -12.07 2.82
N ALA A 430 1.65 -12.27 2.45
CA ALA A 430 2.27 -11.53 1.36
C ALA A 430 2.91 -12.45 0.32
N GLY A 431 2.66 -12.20 -0.96
CA GLY A 431 3.10 -13.04 -2.07
C GLY A 431 3.74 -12.25 -3.21
N TYR A 432 4.78 -12.80 -3.82
CA TYR A 432 5.52 -12.13 -4.90
C TYR A 432 5.76 -13.07 -6.07
N SER A 433 5.37 -12.69 -7.29
CA SER A 433 5.86 -13.33 -8.52
C SER A 433 6.56 -12.31 -9.40
N VAL A 434 7.81 -12.57 -9.76
CA VAL A 434 8.67 -11.66 -10.53
C VAL A 434 9.39 -12.41 -11.65
N GLY A 435 10.02 -11.67 -12.56
CA GLY A 435 10.90 -12.24 -13.57
C GLY A 435 12.21 -12.79 -13.03
N ASN A 436 13.16 -13.05 -13.92
CA ASN A 436 14.53 -13.46 -13.60
C ASN A 436 15.23 -12.36 -12.77
N LEU A 437 15.84 -12.75 -11.66
CA LEU A 437 16.36 -11.81 -10.66
C LEU A 437 17.71 -11.20 -11.10
N HIS A 438 18.54 -11.97 -11.81
CA HIS A 438 19.87 -11.52 -12.25
C HIS A 438 20.70 -10.92 -11.09
N ILE A 439 20.76 -11.64 -9.97
CA ILE A 439 21.46 -11.17 -8.76
C ILE A 439 22.94 -10.92 -9.08
N PRO A 440 23.47 -9.69 -8.87
CA PRO A 440 24.86 -9.38 -9.16
C PRO A 440 25.84 -10.29 -8.40
N GLY A 441 26.81 -10.87 -9.12
CA GLY A 441 27.77 -11.81 -8.55
C GLY A 441 27.20 -13.21 -8.27
N TYR A 442 25.95 -13.48 -8.65
CA TYR A 442 25.29 -14.77 -8.45
C TYR A 442 24.54 -15.22 -9.71
N PRO A 443 25.25 -15.50 -10.82
CA PRO A 443 24.63 -15.88 -12.07
C PRO A 443 24.00 -17.28 -11.96
N LEU A 444 22.77 -17.40 -12.43
CA LEU A 444 22.04 -18.67 -12.50
C LEU A 444 21.87 -19.11 -13.97
N PRO A 445 22.10 -20.39 -14.29
CA PRO A 445 22.19 -20.86 -15.68
C PRO A 445 20.86 -20.83 -16.46
N TRP A 446 19.74 -20.58 -15.79
CA TRP A 446 18.42 -20.44 -16.41
C TRP A 446 18.00 -18.98 -16.62
N GLU A 447 18.77 -18.02 -16.11
CA GLU A 447 18.47 -16.59 -16.27
C GLU A 447 19.09 -16.07 -17.57
N ASP A 448 18.25 -15.81 -18.58
CA ASP A 448 18.68 -15.32 -19.90
C ASP A 448 19.00 -13.82 -19.84
N ALA A 449 20.30 -13.48 -19.83
CA ALA A 449 20.78 -12.10 -19.79
C ALA A 449 20.45 -11.27 -21.05
N SER A 450 19.96 -11.90 -22.14
CA SER A 450 19.51 -11.17 -23.34
C SER A 450 18.11 -10.57 -23.21
N MET A 451 17.35 -10.92 -22.15
CA MET A 451 16.03 -10.36 -21.93
C MET A 451 16.11 -8.92 -21.41
N SER A 452 15.51 -7.98 -22.15
CA SER A 452 15.39 -6.59 -21.73
C SER A 452 14.12 -6.34 -20.92
N TYR A 453 14.16 -5.39 -19.99
CA TYR A 453 12.98 -4.96 -19.23
C TYR A 453 12.58 -3.54 -19.66
N PRO A 454 11.28 -3.18 -19.63
CA PRO A 454 10.83 -1.83 -19.94
C PRO A 454 11.44 -0.80 -18.99
N ASN A 455 11.80 0.37 -19.50
CA ASN A 455 12.44 1.43 -18.69
C ASN A 455 11.50 2.08 -17.67
N ASN A 456 10.18 1.88 -17.79
CA ASN A 456 9.18 2.40 -16.85
C ASN A 456 8.86 1.43 -15.70
N LEU A 457 9.37 0.21 -15.73
CA LEU A 457 9.23 -0.77 -14.65
C LEU A 457 10.58 -1.03 -13.97
N GLU A 458 10.54 -1.30 -12.68
CA GLU A 458 11.72 -1.72 -11.92
C GLU A 458 12.19 -3.12 -12.29
N SER A 459 13.47 -3.41 -12.02
CA SER A 459 14.01 -4.75 -12.24
C SER A 459 13.32 -5.78 -11.33
N PRO A 460 13.15 -7.05 -11.75
CA PRO A 460 12.56 -8.10 -10.91
C PRO A 460 13.19 -8.24 -9.52
N LEU A 461 14.51 -8.05 -9.42
CA LEU A 461 15.23 -8.04 -8.15
C LEU A 461 14.82 -6.87 -7.26
N ASN A 462 14.79 -5.65 -7.80
CA ASN A 462 14.35 -4.48 -7.05
C ASN A 462 12.89 -4.60 -6.64
N ILE A 463 12.02 -5.09 -7.51
CA ILE A 463 10.62 -5.36 -7.17
C ILE A 463 10.55 -6.32 -5.98
N CYS A 464 11.24 -7.47 -6.03
CA CYS A 464 11.21 -8.44 -4.94
C CYS A 464 11.72 -7.86 -3.62
N ILE A 465 12.77 -7.04 -3.65
CA ILE A 465 13.34 -6.41 -2.45
C ILE A 465 12.41 -5.33 -1.91
N GLN A 466 12.04 -4.36 -2.74
CA GLN A 466 11.35 -3.15 -2.32
C GLN A 466 9.86 -3.42 -2.05
N ALA A 467 9.18 -4.24 -2.85
CA ALA A 467 7.81 -4.63 -2.54
C ALA A 467 7.73 -5.41 -1.22
N SER A 468 8.69 -6.31 -0.95
CA SER A 468 8.72 -7.00 0.34
C SER A 468 9.07 -6.10 1.51
N ASN A 469 9.87 -5.05 1.30
CA ASN A 469 10.12 -4.04 2.31
C ASN A 469 8.85 -3.21 2.58
N GLY A 470 8.15 -2.74 1.55
CA GLY A 470 6.93 -1.95 1.70
C GLY A 470 5.81 -2.71 2.41
N ALA A 471 5.53 -3.95 2.01
CA ALA A 471 4.53 -4.78 2.71
C ALA A 471 4.89 -5.04 4.18
N SER A 472 6.18 -5.24 4.47
CA SER A 472 6.65 -5.44 5.85
C SER A 472 6.58 -4.16 6.68
N ASP A 473 6.98 -3.04 6.10
CA ASP A 473 6.97 -1.73 6.77
C ASP A 473 5.55 -1.33 7.15
N TYR A 474 4.60 -1.45 6.22
CA TYR A 474 3.20 -1.14 6.46
C TYR A 474 2.58 -2.06 7.54
N GLY A 475 2.74 -3.38 7.39
CA GLY A 475 2.23 -4.35 8.37
C GLY A 475 2.81 -4.13 9.77
N ASN A 476 4.12 -3.87 9.87
CA ASN A 476 4.79 -3.62 11.15
C ASN A 476 4.29 -2.32 11.83
N LYS A 477 4.18 -1.22 11.08
CA LYS A 477 3.72 0.07 11.60
C LYS A 477 2.23 0.05 11.98
N PHE A 478 1.40 -0.62 11.19
CA PHE A 478 -0.01 -0.83 11.52
C PHE A 478 -0.17 -1.77 12.72
N GLY A 479 0.67 -2.79 12.83
CA GLY A 479 0.56 -3.85 13.83
C GLY A 479 -0.24 -5.07 13.35
N GLU A 480 -0.14 -5.41 12.06
CA GLU A 480 -0.63 -6.67 11.50
C GLU A 480 0.56 -7.62 11.27
N PRO A 481 0.59 -8.81 11.92
CA PRO A 481 1.65 -9.78 11.69
C PRO A 481 1.48 -10.42 10.31
N VAL A 482 2.55 -10.50 9.53
CA VAL A 482 2.56 -11.24 8.25
C VAL A 482 3.07 -12.65 8.53
N ILE A 483 2.19 -13.65 8.47
CA ILE A 483 2.47 -15.01 8.99
C ILE A 483 2.52 -16.10 7.92
N GLN A 484 2.25 -15.74 6.65
CA GLN A 484 2.25 -16.65 5.51
C GLN A 484 2.68 -15.90 4.24
N GLY A 485 3.14 -16.63 3.22
CA GLY A 485 3.44 -16.03 1.92
C GLY A 485 3.97 -17.01 0.89
N PHE A 486 4.23 -16.50 -0.32
CA PHE A 486 4.94 -17.19 -1.38
C PHE A 486 5.88 -16.24 -2.12
N CYS A 487 6.89 -16.78 -2.79
CA CYS A 487 7.78 -15.98 -3.63
C CYS A 487 8.22 -16.82 -4.81
N ARG A 488 8.06 -16.32 -6.04
CA ARG A 488 8.36 -17.01 -7.29
C ARG A 488 9.15 -16.09 -8.21
N SER A 489 10.17 -16.66 -8.84
CA SER A 489 10.80 -16.08 -10.04
C SER A 489 10.54 -17.01 -11.21
N PHE A 490 10.16 -16.45 -12.36
CA PHE A 490 9.99 -17.20 -13.61
C PHE A 490 10.17 -16.30 -14.83
N GLY A 491 11.12 -16.66 -15.69
CA GLY A 491 11.27 -16.10 -17.03
C GLY A 491 11.86 -17.14 -18.00
N LEU A 492 11.16 -17.40 -19.10
CA LEU A 492 11.58 -18.39 -20.11
C LEU A 492 11.25 -17.92 -21.53
N ARG A 493 12.18 -18.13 -22.46
CA ARG A 493 11.89 -18.11 -23.91
C ARG A 493 11.54 -19.51 -24.37
N LEU A 494 10.38 -19.65 -25.01
CA LEU A 494 9.92 -20.93 -25.54
C LEU A 494 10.79 -21.33 -26.76
N PRO A 495 11.38 -22.54 -26.80
CA PRO A 495 12.35 -22.92 -27.83
C PRO A 495 11.86 -22.84 -29.29
N HIS A 496 10.54 -22.97 -29.52
CA HIS A 496 9.97 -23.07 -30.87
C HIS A 496 9.36 -21.76 -31.38
N SER A 497 8.74 -20.97 -30.50
CA SER A 497 8.11 -19.69 -30.86
C SER A 497 9.00 -18.48 -30.57
N ASN A 498 10.10 -18.67 -29.84
CA ASN A 498 10.91 -17.60 -29.24
C ASN A 498 10.10 -16.64 -28.35
N GLU A 499 8.88 -17.04 -27.97
CA GLU A 499 7.97 -16.26 -27.17
C GLU A 499 8.47 -16.21 -25.73
N ARG A 500 8.51 -15.01 -25.16
CA ARG A 500 8.88 -14.78 -23.76
C ARG A 500 7.66 -14.98 -22.87
N ARG A 501 7.80 -15.82 -21.84
CA ARG A 501 6.83 -16.02 -20.76
C ARG A 501 7.50 -15.66 -19.45
N GLU A 502 7.06 -14.55 -18.85
CA GLU A 502 7.70 -13.97 -17.68
C GLU A 502 6.76 -13.01 -16.95
N TYR A 503 6.94 -12.86 -15.64
CA TYR A 503 6.30 -11.81 -14.85
C TYR A 503 7.05 -10.47 -15.01
N VAL A 504 6.92 -9.86 -16.18
CA VAL A 504 7.43 -8.50 -16.44
C VAL A 504 6.64 -7.50 -15.60
N LYS A 505 5.29 -7.58 -15.64
CA LYS A 505 4.43 -7.06 -14.59
C LYS A 505 4.46 -8.03 -13.42
N PRO A 506 4.83 -7.60 -12.20
CA PRO A 506 4.91 -8.52 -11.07
C PRO A 506 3.52 -8.91 -10.59
N ILE A 507 3.44 -9.99 -9.81
CA ILE A 507 2.34 -10.20 -8.88
C ILE A 507 2.81 -9.70 -7.52
N MET A 508 2.14 -8.68 -6.99
CA MET A 508 2.20 -8.33 -5.57
C MET A 508 0.85 -8.75 -4.98
N PHE A 509 0.85 -9.81 -4.17
CA PHE A 509 -0.33 -10.38 -3.56
C PHE A 509 -0.36 -10.05 -2.07
N SER A 510 -1.52 -9.61 -1.59
CA SER A 510 -1.80 -9.32 -0.19
C SER A 510 -3.04 -10.11 0.23
N GLY A 511 -2.95 -10.92 1.27
CA GLY A 511 -4.06 -11.67 1.84
C GLY A 511 -4.27 -11.31 3.30
N GLY A 512 -5.48 -11.45 3.81
CA GLY A 512 -5.85 -11.05 5.16
C GLY A 512 -6.76 -12.09 5.81
N VAL A 513 -6.48 -12.39 7.08
CA VAL A 513 -7.38 -13.12 7.97
C VAL A 513 -7.80 -12.20 9.11
N GLY A 514 -9.10 -12.18 9.36
CA GLY A 514 -9.72 -11.39 10.41
C GLY A 514 -10.84 -12.15 11.12
N MET A 515 -11.57 -11.44 11.96
CA MET A 515 -12.80 -11.92 12.56
C MET A 515 -13.87 -10.84 12.58
N MET A 516 -15.12 -11.24 12.39
CA MET A 516 -16.26 -10.33 12.36
C MET A 516 -17.27 -10.78 13.42
N ASP A 517 -17.72 -9.87 14.28
CA ASP A 517 -18.84 -10.18 15.17
C ASP A 517 -20.06 -10.46 14.29
N HIS A 518 -20.69 -11.62 14.47
CA HIS A 518 -21.82 -12.05 13.65
C HIS A 518 -22.95 -11.02 13.60
N GLN A 519 -23.11 -10.22 14.66
CA GLN A 519 -24.12 -9.16 14.74
C GLN A 519 -23.89 -8.03 13.72
N HIS A 520 -22.65 -7.88 13.23
CA HIS A 520 -22.23 -6.83 12.30
C HIS A 520 -22.19 -7.29 10.85
N ALA A 521 -22.65 -8.51 10.54
CA ALA A 521 -22.60 -9.07 9.19
C ALA A 521 -23.40 -8.28 8.15
N GLN A 522 -24.50 -7.62 8.54
CA GLN A 522 -25.41 -6.98 7.59
C GLN A 522 -25.23 -5.46 7.56
N LYS A 523 -24.73 -4.95 6.43
CA LYS A 523 -24.83 -3.53 6.07
C LYS A 523 -26.31 -3.17 5.84
N LYS A 524 -26.72 -2.01 6.32
CA LYS A 524 -28.09 -1.49 6.13
C LYS A 524 -28.12 -0.54 4.93
N ALA A 525 -29.28 -0.48 4.25
CA ALA A 525 -29.47 0.39 3.11
C ALA A 525 -29.41 1.88 3.51
N PRO A 526 -28.98 2.78 2.60
CA PRO A 526 -29.09 4.22 2.83
C PRO A 526 -30.56 4.62 3.01
N GLU A 527 -30.81 5.53 3.95
CA GLU A 527 -32.11 6.15 4.20
C GLU A 527 -31.97 7.67 4.16
N ARG A 528 -33.02 8.36 3.69
CA ARG A 528 -33.07 9.82 3.70
C ARG A 528 -32.74 10.36 5.09
N GLY A 529 -31.86 11.36 5.13
CA GLY A 529 -31.45 12.01 6.37
C GLY A 529 -30.17 11.44 6.99
N MET A 530 -29.70 10.26 6.55
CA MET A 530 -28.39 9.74 6.96
C MET A 530 -27.26 10.62 6.44
N LEU A 531 -26.19 10.73 7.22
CA LEU A 531 -25.00 11.49 6.90
C LEU A 531 -24.01 10.64 6.11
N VAL A 532 -23.42 11.24 5.06
CA VAL A 532 -22.30 10.66 4.31
C VAL A 532 -21.02 11.17 4.95
N VAL A 533 -20.27 10.28 5.58
CA VAL A 533 -19.11 10.61 6.41
C VAL A 533 -17.84 9.96 5.86
N LYS A 534 -16.71 10.63 6.00
CA LYS A 534 -15.37 10.12 5.70
C LYS A 534 -14.48 10.22 6.94
N ILE A 535 -13.67 9.20 7.20
CA ILE A 535 -12.60 9.25 8.21
C ILE A 535 -11.28 8.78 7.62
N GLY A 536 -10.18 9.27 8.19
CA GLY A 536 -8.83 8.79 7.87
C GLY A 536 -7.86 9.86 7.37
N GLY A 537 -6.92 9.47 6.51
CA GLY A 537 -5.84 10.34 6.00
C GLY A 537 -6.33 11.48 5.08
N PRO A 538 -5.73 12.68 5.15
CA PRO A 538 -6.15 13.79 4.31
C PRO A 538 -5.84 13.54 2.81
N ALA A 539 -6.52 14.24 1.91
CA ALA A 539 -6.39 14.08 0.47
C ALA A 539 -5.06 14.66 -0.07
N TYR A 540 -4.39 13.88 -0.91
CA TYR A 540 -3.13 14.24 -1.58
C TYR A 540 -3.22 13.91 -3.08
N ARG A 541 -2.37 14.53 -3.91
CA ARG A 541 -2.30 14.27 -5.35
C ARG A 541 -1.61 12.93 -5.63
N ILE A 542 -2.35 11.84 -5.47
CA ILE A 542 -1.82 10.47 -5.50
C ILE A 542 -2.81 9.55 -6.20
N GLY A 543 -2.32 8.63 -7.03
CA GLY A 543 -3.16 7.62 -7.66
C GLY A 543 -4.22 8.20 -8.58
N MET A 544 -3.83 9.15 -9.45
CA MET A 544 -4.76 9.72 -10.43
C MET A 544 -5.03 8.71 -11.54
N GLY A 545 -6.30 8.32 -11.73
CA GLY A 545 -6.64 7.42 -12.83
C GLY A 545 -6.18 5.97 -12.64
N GLY A 546 -5.87 5.51 -11.43
CA GLY A 546 -5.33 4.16 -11.16
C GLY A 546 -6.22 3.03 -11.71
N GLY A 547 -7.54 3.12 -11.52
CA GLY A 547 -8.52 2.24 -12.15
C GLY A 547 -8.40 2.12 -13.68
N ALA A 548 -8.34 3.25 -14.41
CA ALA A 548 -8.14 3.25 -15.87
C ALA A 548 -6.73 2.78 -16.28
N ALA A 549 -5.69 3.28 -15.61
CA ALA A 549 -4.29 2.94 -15.90
C ALA A 549 -3.98 1.44 -15.69
N SER A 550 -4.56 0.82 -14.65
CA SER A 550 -4.42 -0.61 -14.38
C SER A 550 -5.15 -1.50 -15.39
N SER A 551 -6.12 -0.94 -16.12
CA SER A 551 -6.96 -1.61 -17.13
C SER A 551 -6.34 -1.58 -18.55
N MET A 552 -5.29 -0.80 -18.79
CA MET A 552 -4.64 -0.63 -20.11
C MET A 552 -3.55 -1.68 -20.39
N VAL A 553 -3.32 -2.00 -21.67
CA VAL A 553 -2.24 -2.91 -22.14
C VAL A 553 -0.88 -2.21 -22.01
N GLN A 554 0.13 -2.90 -21.46
CA GLN A 554 1.43 -2.31 -21.12
C GLN A 554 2.36 -2.13 -22.34
N GLY A 555 3.01 -0.97 -22.44
CA GLY A 555 4.08 -0.70 -23.41
C GLY A 555 3.96 0.63 -24.18
N GLU A 556 2.79 1.27 -24.14
CA GLU A 556 2.50 2.53 -24.85
C GLU A 556 2.26 3.73 -23.90
N ASN A 557 2.69 3.64 -22.64
CA ASN A 557 2.40 4.67 -21.64
C ASN A 557 3.34 5.89 -21.78
N ARG A 558 2.77 7.09 -21.64
CA ARG A 558 3.52 8.35 -21.45
C ARG A 558 4.11 8.40 -20.05
N SER A 559 5.28 9.02 -19.89
CA SER A 559 5.97 9.18 -18.60
C SER A 559 5.15 9.86 -17.50
N GLU A 560 4.17 10.70 -17.87
CA GLU A 560 3.24 11.35 -16.93
C GLU A 560 2.34 10.33 -16.21
N LEU A 561 1.87 9.30 -16.91
CA LEU A 561 1.03 8.23 -16.34
C LEU A 561 1.80 7.37 -15.32
N ASP A 562 3.13 7.30 -15.42
CA ASP A 562 3.94 6.56 -14.46
C ASP A 562 4.07 7.32 -13.12
N PHE A 563 4.01 8.66 -13.12
CA PHE A 563 3.96 9.44 -11.88
C PHE A 563 2.61 9.33 -11.19
N ASP A 564 1.52 9.29 -11.95
CA ASP A 564 0.17 9.11 -11.42
C ASP A 564 -0.02 7.73 -10.76
N ALA A 565 0.80 6.75 -11.12
CA ALA A 565 0.83 5.42 -10.51
C ALA A 565 1.61 5.35 -9.18
N VAL A 566 2.33 6.43 -8.80
CA VAL A 566 3.05 6.49 -7.53
C VAL A 566 2.05 6.62 -6.40
N GLN A 567 2.24 5.79 -5.38
CA GLN A 567 1.37 5.68 -4.22
C GLN A 567 2.04 6.23 -2.96
N ARG A 568 1.28 6.38 -1.87
CA ARG A 568 1.79 6.80 -0.55
C ARG A 568 1.04 6.07 0.54
N GLY A 569 1.75 5.23 1.30
CA GLY A 569 1.21 4.62 2.50
C GLY A 569 1.53 5.41 3.77
N ASP A 570 0.57 5.47 4.69
CA ASP A 570 0.71 5.99 6.05
C ASP A 570 0.05 5.03 7.06
N ALA A 571 0.69 3.90 7.30
CA ALA A 571 0.17 2.83 8.16
C ALA A 571 -0.25 3.29 9.57
N GLU A 572 0.35 4.36 10.10
CA GLU A 572 -0.02 4.93 11.40
C GLU A 572 -1.43 5.55 11.37
N MET A 573 -1.74 6.29 10.30
CA MET A 573 -3.07 6.87 10.09
C MET A 573 -4.12 5.77 9.93
N GLU A 574 -3.82 4.71 9.17
CA GLU A 574 -4.75 3.59 9.02
C GLU A 574 -4.99 2.86 10.34
N GLN A 575 -3.93 2.70 11.15
CA GLN A 575 -4.01 2.10 12.47
C GLN A 575 -4.94 2.90 13.40
N ARG A 576 -4.87 4.23 13.36
CA ARG A 576 -5.76 5.10 14.14
C ARG A 576 -7.19 5.05 13.65
N ALA A 577 -7.40 5.08 12.32
CA ALA A 577 -8.74 4.91 11.74
C ALA A 577 -9.34 3.55 12.12
N TYR A 578 -8.53 2.49 12.07
CA TYR A 578 -8.93 1.15 12.53
C TYR A 578 -9.29 1.13 14.01
N ARG A 579 -8.61 1.87 14.90
CA ARG A 579 -9.02 1.97 16.32
C ARG A 579 -10.40 2.60 16.50
N VAL A 580 -10.77 3.58 15.68
CA VAL A 580 -12.13 4.15 15.68
C VAL A 580 -13.15 3.09 15.27
N LEU A 581 -12.89 2.36 14.18
CA LEU A 581 -13.77 1.30 13.70
C LEU A 581 -13.87 0.15 14.71
N ARG A 582 -12.75 -0.26 15.30
CA ARG A 582 -12.69 -1.28 16.35
C ARG A 582 -13.50 -0.86 17.58
N ALA A 583 -13.41 0.39 18.02
CA ALA A 583 -14.23 0.88 19.12
C ALA A 583 -15.74 0.79 18.78
N CYS A 584 -16.13 1.06 17.53
CA CYS A 584 -17.50 0.87 17.05
C CYS A 584 -17.94 -0.60 17.09
N VAL A 585 -17.07 -1.52 16.70
CA VAL A 585 -17.31 -2.97 16.82
C VAL A 585 -17.46 -3.38 18.29
N GLU A 586 -16.60 -2.89 19.18
CA GLU A 586 -16.62 -3.23 20.61
C GLU A 586 -17.86 -2.68 21.35
N LEU A 587 -18.59 -1.72 20.78
CA LEU A 587 -19.90 -1.28 21.26
C LEU A 587 -21.03 -2.32 21.02
N GLY A 588 -20.75 -3.40 20.29
CA GLY A 588 -21.70 -4.49 20.03
C GLY A 588 -22.96 -4.00 19.32
N SER A 589 -24.13 -4.20 19.93
CA SER A 589 -25.42 -3.75 19.38
C SER A 589 -25.56 -2.23 19.27
N SER A 590 -24.72 -1.46 19.97
CA SER A 590 -24.70 0.00 19.94
C SER A 590 -23.74 0.57 18.89
N ASN A 591 -23.21 -0.26 17.99
CA ASN A 591 -22.39 0.17 16.87
C ASN A 591 -23.13 1.24 16.02
N PRO A 592 -22.60 2.46 15.87
CA PRO A 592 -23.29 3.56 15.17
C PRO A 592 -23.24 3.44 13.65
N ILE A 593 -22.40 2.55 13.11
CA ILE A 593 -22.14 2.42 11.68
C ILE A 593 -23.32 1.70 11.01
N ILE A 594 -23.93 2.36 10.03
CA ILE A 594 -25.05 1.80 9.24
C ILE A 594 -24.52 1.02 8.02
N SER A 595 -23.54 1.61 7.35
CA SER A 595 -22.81 1.03 6.23
C SER A 595 -21.39 1.58 6.25
N LEU A 596 -20.43 0.78 5.80
CA LEU A 596 -19.01 1.07 5.81
C LEU A 596 -18.38 0.55 4.52
N HIS A 597 -17.43 1.30 3.97
CA HIS A 597 -16.69 0.90 2.79
C HIS A 597 -15.26 1.46 2.88
N ASP A 598 -14.30 0.72 2.36
CA ASP A 598 -12.95 1.23 2.14
C ASP A 598 -12.95 2.29 1.01
N GLN A 599 -11.93 3.15 0.97
CA GLN A 599 -11.59 3.87 -0.26
C GLN A 599 -10.40 3.20 -0.94
N GLY A 600 -10.65 2.71 -2.15
CA GLY A 600 -9.65 2.16 -3.06
C GLY A 600 -9.69 2.85 -4.43
N ALA A 601 -9.77 2.05 -5.49
CA ALA A 601 -9.75 2.54 -6.88
C ALA A 601 -10.91 3.52 -7.17
N GLY A 602 -10.59 4.61 -7.86
CA GLY A 602 -11.53 5.69 -8.15
C GLY A 602 -11.83 6.64 -6.98
N GLY A 603 -11.24 6.46 -5.80
CA GLY A 603 -11.33 7.44 -4.71
C GLY A 603 -12.76 7.73 -4.26
N ASN A 604 -13.08 9.01 -4.02
CA ASN A 604 -14.42 9.44 -3.59
C ASN A 604 -15.50 9.09 -4.61
N CYS A 605 -15.19 9.21 -5.90
CA CYS A 605 -16.19 8.98 -6.93
C CYS A 605 -16.74 7.56 -6.87
N ASN A 606 -15.94 6.54 -6.57
CA ASN A 606 -16.46 5.19 -6.42
C ASN A 606 -17.12 4.96 -5.05
N VAL A 607 -16.38 5.14 -3.96
CA VAL A 607 -16.83 4.79 -2.60
C VAL A 607 -18.09 5.56 -2.18
N VAL A 608 -18.18 6.84 -2.53
CA VAL A 608 -19.35 7.66 -2.16
C VAL A 608 -20.57 7.23 -2.96
N LYS A 609 -20.44 6.95 -4.26
CA LYS A 609 -21.55 6.46 -5.09
C LYS A 609 -22.07 5.11 -4.60
N GLU A 610 -21.18 4.18 -4.23
CA GLU A 610 -21.56 2.88 -3.69
C GLU A 610 -22.30 3.00 -2.35
N LEU A 611 -21.88 3.90 -1.46
CA LEU A 611 -22.53 4.12 -0.17
C LEU A 611 -23.94 4.71 -0.30
N ILE A 612 -24.14 5.68 -1.21
CA ILE A 612 -25.41 6.41 -1.31
C ILE A 612 -26.43 5.72 -2.21
N TYR A 613 -26.02 4.72 -2.99
CA TYR A 613 -26.91 4.00 -3.90
C TYR A 613 -27.94 3.14 -3.14
N PRO A 614 -29.24 3.14 -3.52
CA PRO A 614 -29.84 3.84 -4.67
C PRO A 614 -30.45 5.21 -4.34
N GLN A 615 -30.31 5.70 -3.09
CA GLN A 615 -31.03 6.89 -2.63
C GLN A 615 -30.48 8.21 -3.16
N GLY A 616 -29.18 8.29 -3.44
CA GLY A 616 -28.55 9.55 -3.85
C GLY A 616 -28.27 10.51 -2.70
N ALA A 617 -27.44 11.50 -3.00
CA ALA A 617 -26.99 12.51 -2.05
C ALA A 617 -26.43 13.74 -2.75
N ARG A 618 -26.53 14.87 -2.07
CA ARG A 618 -25.75 16.07 -2.37
C ARG A 618 -24.48 16.09 -1.51
N ILE A 619 -23.33 16.15 -2.17
CA ILE A 619 -21.99 16.13 -1.60
C ILE A 619 -21.32 17.48 -1.84
N ASP A 620 -20.78 18.10 -0.80
CA ASP A 620 -19.94 19.30 -0.93
C ASP A 620 -18.46 18.88 -0.95
N ILE A 621 -17.80 19.08 -2.10
CA ILE A 621 -16.39 18.68 -2.31
C ILE A 621 -15.44 19.41 -1.34
N ARG A 622 -15.82 20.60 -0.85
CA ARG A 622 -14.98 21.41 0.04
C ARG A 622 -14.95 20.92 1.49
N GLN A 623 -15.81 19.96 1.82
CA GLN A 623 -15.78 19.27 3.11
C GLN A 623 -14.67 18.20 3.19
N VAL A 624 -14.10 17.77 2.06
CA VAL A 624 -12.97 16.84 2.06
C VAL A 624 -11.77 17.48 2.77
N VAL A 625 -11.16 16.73 3.69
CA VAL A 625 -9.95 17.19 4.38
C VAL A 625 -8.77 17.09 3.43
N LEU A 626 -8.18 18.22 3.05
CA LEU A 626 -7.05 18.28 2.13
C LEU A 626 -5.72 18.30 2.89
N GLY A 627 -4.79 17.46 2.47
CA GLY A 627 -3.38 17.49 2.87
C GLY A 627 -2.53 18.25 1.85
N ASP A 628 -3.04 18.39 0.63
CA ASP A 628 -2.50 19.22 -0.43
C ASP A 628 -3.55 20.24 -0.88
N GLN A 629 -3.25 21.54 -0.73
CA GLN A 629 -4.17 22.62 -1.10
C GLN A 629 -4.17 22.93 -2.61
N SER A 630 -3.21 22.39 -3.37
CA SER A 630 -3.12 22.60 -4.82
C SER A 630 -4.08 21.71 -5.64
N LEU A 631 -4.84 20.84 -4.96
CA LEU A 631 -5.76 19.92 -5.62
C LEU A 631 -6.93 20.65 -6.29
N SER A 632 -7.11 20.37 -7.57
CA SER A 632 -8.31 20.71 -8.34
C SER A 632 -9.52 19.93 -7.86
N VAL A 633 -10.73 20.38 -8.23
CA VAL A 633 -11.97 19.66 -7.91
C VAL A 633 -11.95 18.23 -8.45
N LEU A 634 -11.41 18.06 -9.66
CA LEU A 634 -11.20 16.76 -10.28
C LEU A 634 -10.35 15.87 -9.38
N GLU A 635 -9.17 16.35 -8.98
CA GLU A 635 -8.23 15.57 -8.17
C GLU A 635 -8.79 15.23 -6.79
N ILE A 636 -9.49 16.16 -6.11
CA ILE A 636 -10.15 15.85 -4.84
C ILE A 636 -11.17 14.72 -5.01
N TRP A 637 -11.87 14.68 -6.15
CA TRP A 637 -12.95 13.72 -6.39
C TRP A 637 -12.46 12.33 -6.82
N VAL A 638 -11.42 12.24 -7.64
CA VAL A 638 -10.99 10.97 -8.24
C VAL A 638 -9.66 10.41 -7.74
N ALA A 639 -8.86 11.18 -7.01
CA ALA A 639 -7.59 10.70 -6.47
C ALA A 639 -7.79 9.53 -5.51
N GLU A 640 -6.88 8.55 -5.61
CA GLU A 640 -6.88 7.32 -4.80
C GLU A 640 -6.01 7.50 -3.56
N TYR A 641 -6.19 8.62 -2.85
CA TYR A 641 -5.48 8.86 -1.59
C TYR A 641 -5.89 7.84 -0.53
N GLN A 642 -4.93 7.49 0.33
CA GLN A 642 -4.97 6.28 1.15
C GLN A 642 -5.49 6.50 2.57
N GLU A 643 -5.59 5.40 3.32
CA GLU A 643 -6.02 5.34 4.72
C GLU A 643 -7.41 5.91 5.00
N GLN A 644 -8.36 5.66 4.10
CA GLN A 644 -9.65 6.34 4.09
C GLN A 644 -10.83 5.37 4.06
N PHE A 645 -11.87 5.70 4.83
CA PHE A 645 -13.12 4.94 4.93
C PHE A 645 -14.31 5.86 4.69
N GLY A 646 -15.32 5.37 3.97
CA GLY A 646 -16.62 6.02 3.83
C GLY A 646 -17.66 5.31 4.70
N LEU A 647 -18.51 6.08 5.39
CA LEU A 647 -19.54 5.53 6.27
C LEU A 647 -20.87 6.26 6.12
N LEU A 648 -21.95 5.54 6.44
CA LEU A 648 -23.25 6.12 6.73
C LEU A 648 -23.51 6.11 8.23
N LEU A 649 -23.90 7.27 8.76
CA LEU A 649 -24.29 7.46 10.15
C LEU A 649 -25.66 8.11 10.24
N ARG A 650 -26.39 7.85 11.33
CA ARG A 650 -27.55 8.68 11.69
C ARG A 650 -27.08 9.97 12.37
N PRO A 651 -27.77 11.12 12.19
CA PRO A 651 -27.36 12.39 12.79
C PRO A 651 -27.12 12.33 14.31
N GLU A 652 -27.94 11.59 15.03
CA GLU A 652 -27.84 11.40 16.48
C GLU A 652 -26.54 10.70 16.93
N SER A 653 -25.92 9.91 16.05
CA SER A 653 -24.67 9.20 16.35
C SER A 653 -23.42 10.04 16.11
N LEU A 654 -23.53 11.17 15.39
CA LEU A 654 -22.38 11.96 14.97
C LEU A 654 -21.55 12.48 16.15
N ALA A 655 -22.20 12.92 17.22
CA ALA A 655 -21.51 13.46 18.39
C ALA A 655 -20.65 12.41 19.10
N MET A 656 -21.15 11.18 19.21
CA MET A 656 -20.38 10.07 19.79
C MET A 656 -19.24 9.66 18.86
N PHE A 657 -19.53 9.48 17.57
CA PHE A 657 -18.52 9.07 16.60
C PHE A 657 -17.39 10.10 16.47
N ARG A 658 -17.71 11.41 16.56
CA ARG A 658 -16.72 12.48 16.60
C ARG A 658 -15.77 12.37 17.81
N ARG A 659 -16.28 12.03 19.00
CA ARG A 659 -15.42 11.82 20.17
C ARG A 659 -14.45 10.65 19.98
N LEU A 660 -14.90 9.56 19.37
CA LEU A 660 -14.02 8.43 19.03
C LEU A 660 -12.92 8.87 18.07
N CYS A 661 -13.27 9.62 17.03
CA CYS A 661 -12.29 10.19 16.11
C CYS A 661 -11.30 11.11 16.85
N GLU A 662 -11.77 12.07 17.66
CA GLU A 662 -10.89 12.98 18.40
C GLU A 662 -9.94 12.23 19.33
N ARG A 663 -10.42 11.19 20.03
CA ARG A 663 -9.59 10.35 20.91
C ARG A 663 -8.45 9.67 20.16
N GLU A 664 -8.72 9.11 18.99
CA GLU A 664 -7.72 8.45 18.14
C GLU A 664 -7.01 9.45 17.20
N ASN A 665 -7.28 10.75 17.33
CA ASN A 665 -6.79 11.82 16.46
C ASN A 665 -7.20 11.64 14.97
N VAL A 666 -8.32 10.97 14.74
CA VAL A 666 -9.11 10.78 13.52
C VAL A 666 -9.56 12.01 12.73
N PRO A 667 -9.05 12.45 11.56
CA PRO A 667 -9.81 13.43 10.77
C PRO A 667 -11.18 12.88 10.38
N LEU A 668 -12.24 13.64 10.63
CA LEU A 668 -13.62 13.32 10.26
C LEU A 668 -14.19 14.43 9.36
N ALA A 669 -14.81 14.05 8.26
CA ALA A 669 -15.54 14.95 7.37
C ALA A 669 -16.97 14.46 7.12
N VAL A 670 -17.94 15.35 7.32
CA VAL A 670 -19.32 15.12 6.88
C VAL A 670 -19.45 15.75 5.49
N LEU A 671 -19.53 14.90 4.46
CA LEU A 671 -19.54 15.36 3.07
C LEU A 671 -20.92 15.86 2.62
N GLY A 672 -21.98 15.30 3.19
CA GLY A 672 -23.34 15.55 2.75
C GLY A 672 -24.36 14.66 3.44
N GLN A 673 -25.56 14.63 2.89
CA GLN A 673 -26.70 13.90 3.44
C GLN A 673 -27.47 13.17 2.33
N ILE A 674 -27.96 11.97 2.64
CA ILE A 674 -28.86 11.22 1.75
C ILE A 674 -30.15 12.02 1.55
N ASP A 675 -30.48 12.33 0.30
CA ASP A 675 -31.60 13.20 -0.06
C ASP A 675 -32.79 12.47 -0.73
N GLY A 676 -32.58 11.23 -1.19
CA GLY A 676 -33.60 10.42 -1.87
C GLY A 676 -33.82 10.80 -3.34
N SER A 677 -32.91 11.58 -3.95
CA SER A 677 -33.02 12.01 -5.34
C SER A 677 -32.72 10.92 -6.37
N GLY A 678 -32.05 9.84 -5.96
CA GLY A 678 -31.48 8.84 -6.88
C GLY A 678 -30.26 9.34 -7.66
N ARG A 679 -29.74 10.53 -7.33
CA ARG A 679 -28.64 11.19 -8.03
C ARG A 679 -27.45 11.42 -7.12
N ILE A 680 -26.26 11.50 -7.73
CA ILE A 680 -25.09 12.08 -7.08
C ILE A 680 -24.89 13.50 -7.57
N VAL A 681 -24.98 14.45 -6.64
CA VAL A 681 -24.76 15.88 -6.91
C VAL A 681 -23.52 16.33 -6.18
N LEU A 682 -22.43 16.58 -6.91
CA LEU A 682 -21.21 17.17 -6.37
C LEU A 682 -21.26 18.69 -6.51
N TYR A 683 -21.26 19.39 -5.38
CA TYR A 683 -21.28 20.84 -5.30
C TYR A 683 -19.93 21.37 -4.85
N ASP A 684 -19.44 22.41 -5.53
CA ASP A 684 -18.29 23.20 -5.09
C ASP A 684 -18.80 24.46 -4.39
N SER A 685 -18.80 24.46 -3.06
CA SER A 685 -19.22 25.63 -2.26
C SER A 685 -18.25 26.81 -2.34
N LEU A 686 -17.00 26.62 -2.78
CA LEU A 686 -16.08 27.74 -3.00
C LEU A 686 -16.44 28.49 -4.30
N ARG A 687 -16.79 27.75 -5.35
CA ARG A 687 -17.17 28.30 -6.67
C ARG A 687 -18.67 28.53 -6.85
N GLN A 688 -19.48 28.06 -5.90
CA GLN A 688 -20.94 28.11 -5.94
C GLN A 688 -21.53 27.42 -7.19
N GLU A 689 -20.98 26.27 -7.59
CA GLU A 689 -21.36 25.55 -8.80
C GLU A 689 -21.57 24.05 -8.59
N VAL A 690 -22.41 23.43 -9.42
CA VAL A 690 -22.58 21.97 -9.48
C VAL A 690 -21.64 21.41 -10.55
N VAL A 691 -20.76 20.50 -10.12
CA VAL A 691 -19.67 19.97 -10.95
C VAL A 691 -19.98 18.57 -11.48
N VAL A 692 -20.68 17.74 -10.69
CA VAL A 692 -21.17 16.42 -11.08
C VAL A 692 -22.66 16.36 -10.77
N ASP A 693 -23.45 15.89 -11.73
CA ASP A 693 -24.89 15.65 -11.55
C ASP A 693 -25.33 14.42 -12.35
N LEU A 694 -25.14 13.24 -11.78
CA LEU A 694 -25.34 11.96 -12.46
C LEU A 694 -26.46 11.16 -11.80
N ASP A 695 -27.28 10.52 -12.65
CA ASP A 695 -28.26 9.53 -12.22
C ASP A 695 -27.55 8.23 -11.84
N LEU A 696 -27.69 7.80 -10.59
CA LEU A 696 -26.98 6.64 -10.07
C LEU A 696 -27.39 5.34 -10.75
N GLU A 697 -28.64 5.17 -11.16
CA GLU A 697 -29.06 3.95 -11.87
C GLU A 697 -28.39 3.88 -13.24
N ARG A 698 -28.21 5.04 -13.91
CA ARG A 698 -27.59 5.12 -15.25
C ARG A 698 -26.06 5.00 -15.26
N VAL A 699 -25.38 5.27 -14.14
CA VAL A 699 -23.90 5.21 -14.07
C VAL A 699 -23.37 4.13 -13.12
N LEU A 700 -24.15 3.71 -12.11
CA LEU A 700 -23.79 2.69 -11.12
C LEU A 700 -24.75 1.47 -11.12
N GLY A 701 -25.98 1.62 -11.60
CA GLY A 701 -26.98 0.55 -11.60
C GLY A 701 -26.67 -0.60 -12.59
N LYS A 702 -27.73 -1.16 -13.18
CA LYS A 702 -27.59 -2.28 -14.13
C LYS A 702 -27.27 -1.80 -15.54
N LEU A 703 -26.00 -1.47 -15.77
CA LEU A 703 -25.49 -1.18 -17.12
C LEU A 703 -25.63 -2.40 -18.06
N PRO A 704 -25.83 -2.20 -19.38
CA PRO A 704 -25.81 -3.29 -20.34
C PRO A 704 -24.46 -4.02 -20.32
N ARG A 705 -24.48 -5.35 -20.44
CA ARG A 705 -23.24 -6.15 -20.42
C ARG A 705 -22.44 -5.98 -21.71
N LYS A 706 -21.13 -5.78 -21.59
CA LYS A 706 -20.18 -5.91 -22.70
C LYS A 706 -20.08 -7.37 -23.17
N THR A 707 -19.73 -7.56 -24.45
CA THR A 707 -19.54 -8.88 -25.06
C THR A 707 -18.07 -9.03 -25.49
N PHE A 708 -17.44 -10.12 -25.04
CA PHE A 708 -16.05 -10.45 -25.30
C PHE A 708 -15.97 -11.67 -26.23
N HIS A 709 -15.23 -11.52 -27.32
CA HIS A 709 -15.01 -12.57 -28.29
C HIS A 709 -13.60 -13.13 -28.14
N ASP A 710 -13.50 -14.45 -27.97
CA ASP A 710 -12.24 -15.17 -27.84
C ASP A 710 -12.22 -16.36 -28.80
N SER A 711 -11.01 -16.83 -29.13
CA SER A 711 -10.78 -17.99 -29.96
C SER A 711 -9.77 -18.91 -29.31
N ARG A 712 -10.00 -20.22 -29.40
CA ARG A 712 -9.07 -21.19 -28.81
C ARG A 712 -7.77 -21.19 -29.59
N ALA A 713 -6.77 -20.49 -29.05
CA ALA A 713 -5.39 -20.71 -29.44
C ALA A 713 -4.98 -22.11 -28.91
N TYR A 714 -4.94 -23.11 -29.79
CA TYR A 714 -4.22 -24.34 -29.49
C TYR A 714 -2.76 -23.94 -29.32
N ARG A 715 -2.35 -23.77 -28.06
CA ARG A 715 -0.98 -23.45 -27.66
C ARG A 715 0.01 -24.23 -28.51
N THR A 716 1.12 -23.58 -28.86
CA THR A 716 2.35 -24.23 -29.28
C THR A 716 2.47 -25.54 -28.51
N ARG A 717 2.40 -26.69 -29.18
CA ARG A 717 2.62 -27.98 -28.51
C ARG A 717 4.01 -27.92 -27.93
N LEU A 718 4.10 -27.64 -26.63
CA LEU A 718 5.37 -27.74 -25.92
C LEU A 718 5.78 -29.21 -26.05
N GLY A 719 6.97 -29.44 -26.61
CA GLY A 719 7.55 -30.77 -26.64
C GLY A 719 7.63 -31.33 -25.21
N PRO A 720 7.59 -32.67 -25.03
CA PRO A 720 7.90 -33.28 -23.75
C PRO A 720 9.20 -32.68 -23.19
N LEU A 721 9.25 -32.44 -21.88
CA LEU A 721 10.46 -31.95 -21.22
C LEU A 721 11.59 -32.98 -21.43
N GLU A 722 12.50 -32.69 -22.35
CA GLU A 722 13.73 -33.45 -22.54
C GLU A 722 14.75 -32.97 -21.51
N LEU A 723 14.71 -33.57 -20.34
CA LEU A 723 15.81 -33.44 -19.40
C LEU A 723 17.01 -34.20 -19.99
N PRO A 724 18.23 -33.61 -20.03
CA PRO A 724 19.40 -34.25 -20.64
C PRO A 724 19.77 -35.62 -20.05
N PHE A 725 19.20 -35.99 -18.91
CA PHE A 725 19.38 -37.26 -18.19
C PHE A 725 18.12 -38.16 -18.17
N VAL A 726 17.03 -37.77 -18.84
CA VAL A 726 15.81 -38.58 -18.94
C VAL A 726 15.73 -39.20 -20.32
N SER A 727 16.54 -40.24 -20.53
CA SER A 727 16.34 -41.16 -21.65
C SER A 727 15.29 -42.21 -21.25
N ARG A 728 14.14 -42.22 -21.94
CA ARG A 728 13.15 -43.32 -21.92
C ARG A 728 12.50 -43.64 -20.55
N GLY A 729 11.73 -42.71 -20.01
CA GLY A 729 10.70 -43.04 -18.99
C GLY A 729 11.21 -43.47 -17.61
N SER A 730 12.50 -43.30 -17.34
CA SER A 730 13.12 -43.58 -16.06
C SER A 730 13.97 -42.38 -15.65
N LEU A 731 13.66 -41.74 -14.52
CA LEU A 731 14.55 -40.80 -13.83
C LEU A 731 15.81 -41.58 -13.38
N ARG A 732 16.80 -41.72 -14.24
CA ARG A 732 18.12 -42.19 -13.84
C ARG A 732 19.06 -41.01 -13.96
N ALA A 733 19.30 -40.33 -12.85
CA ALA A 733 20.59 -39.67 -12.68
C ALA A 733 21.65 -40.73 -12.99
N GLU A 734 22.44 -40.54 -14.04
CA GLU A 734 23.43 -41.54 -14.49
C GLU A 734 24.52 -41.73 -13.42
N SER A 735 24.69 -40.72 -12.57
CA SER A 735 25.52 -40.75 -11.37
C SER A 735 24.87 -40.02 -10.19
N ALA A 736 25.38 -40.26 -8.97
CA ALA A 736 25.03 -39.44 -7.80
C ALA A 736 25.39 -37.95 -7.99
N GLY A 737 26.39 -37.66 -8.85
CA GLY A 737 26.80 -36.29 -9.19
C GLY A 737 25.71 -35.51 -9.93
N ASP A 738 24.99 -36.16 -10.85
CA ASP A 738 23.90 -35.51 -11.60
C ASP A 738 22.73 -35.14 -10.69
N LEU A 739 22.41 -36.01 -9.72
CA LEU A 739 21.36 -35.73 -8.74
C LEU A 739 21.74 -34.56 -7.82
N LEU A 740 22.99 -34.52 -7.35
CA LEU A 740 23.49 -33.40 -6.54
C LEU A 740 23.47 -32.09 -7.32
N HIS A 741 23.79 -32.11 -8.62
CA HIS A 741 23.71 -30.95 -9.50
C HIS A 741 22.27 -30.47 -9.71
N ILE A 742 21.32 -31.37 -9.93
CA ILE A 742 19.90 -31.03 -10.02
C ILE A 742 19.41 -30.43 -8.70
N LEU A 743 19.77 -31.05 -7.57
CA LEU A 743 19.39 -30.57 -6.24
C LEU A 743 19.98 -29.18 -5.96
N ASP A 744 21.26 -28.95 -6.30
CA ASP A 744 21.90 -27.63 -6.19
C ASP A 744 21.12 -26.58 -6.99
N ARG A 745 20.74 -26.87 -8.24
CA ARG A 745 19.94 -25.94 -9.06
C ARG A 745 18.55 -25.68 -8.47
N VAL A 746 17.84 -26.74 -8.10
CA VAL A 746 16.46 -26.63 -7.57
C VAL A 746 16.44 -25.84 -6.26
N LEU A 747 17.38 -26.09 -5.35
CA LEU A 747 17.45 -25.38 -4.06
C LEU A 747 17.84 -23.90 -4.20
N ARG A 748 18.44 -23.51 -5.34
CA ARG A 748 18.76 -22.10 -5.66
C ARG A 748 17.62 -21.33 -6.32
N LEU A 749 16.57 -22.00 -6.79
CA LEU A 749 15.37 -21.31 -7.25
C LEU A 749 14.72 -20.59 -6.07
N VAL A 750 14.46 -19.28 -6.20
CA VAL A 750 13.81 -18.51 -5.11
C VAL A 750 12.47 -19.13 -4.70
N SER A 751 11.76 -19.77 -5.65
CA SER A 751 10.52 -20.52 -5.41
C SER A 751 10.67 -21.67 -4.41
N VAL A 752 11.84 -22.30 -4.33
CA VAL A 752 12.13 -23.46 -3.48
C VAL A 752 13.02 -23.10 -2.30
N GLY A 753 14.07 -22.33 -2.53
CA GLY A 753 15.04 -21.92 -1.53
C GLY A 753 14.43 -21.20 -0.33
N SER A 754 15.22 -21.07 0.73
CA SER A 754 14.77 -20.50 2.00
C SER A 754 14.18 -19.10 1.84
N LYS A 755 13.00 -18.89 2.44
CA LYS A 755 12.31 -17.59 2.47
C LYS A 755 12.71 -16.72 3.67
N ARG A 756 13.82 -17.05 4.36
CA ARG A 756 14.23 -16.35 5.59
C ARG A 756 14.29 -14.82 5.42
N PHE A 757 14.75 -14.36 4.26
CA PHE A 757 14.83 -12.93 3.95
C PHE A 757 13.45 -12.22 3.99
N LEU A 758 12.36 -12.92 3.69
CA LEU A 758 10.98 -12.41 3.77
C LEU A 758 10.41 -12.56 5.18
N THR A 759 10.74 -13.64 5.89
CA THR A 759 10.10 -13.95 7.17
C THR A 759 10.70 -13.18 8.34
N THR A 760 11.97 -12.77 8.29
CA THR A 760 12.63 -12.12 9.44
C THR A 760 12.42 -10.61 9.53
N LYS A 761 11.97 -9.97 8.45
CA LYS A 761 11.72 -8.52 8.40
C LYS A 761 10.30 -8.12 8.84
N VAL A 762 9.39 -9.09 8.93
CA VAL A 762 8.00 -8.90 9.35
C VAL A 762 7.81 -9.22 10.82
N ASP A 763 6.88 -8.54 11.47
CA ASP A 763 6.28 -8.98 12.73
C ASP A 763 5.50 -10.28 12.48
N ARG A 764 5.57 -11.21 13.45
CA ARG A 764 4.95 -12.54 13.39
C ARG A 764 4.23 -12.90 14.69
N SER A 765 3.94 -11.92 15.54
CA SER A 765 3.50 -12.13 16.91
C SER A 765 2.61 -11.04 17.50
N VAL A 766 2.63 -9.82 16.96
CA VAL A 766 1.70 -8.75 17.34
C VAL A 766 0.27 -9.26 17.22
N THR A 767 -0.62 -8.83 18.14
CA THR A 767 -1.91 -9.41 18.58
C THR A 767 -1.83 -10.47 19.69
N GLY A 768 -0.77 -11.28 19.77
CA GLY A 768 -0.71 -12.42 20.68
C GLY A 768 -1.66 -13.58 20.30
N LEU A 769 -2.24 -13.56 19.10
CA LEU A 769 -3.17 -14.57 18.59
C LEU A 769 -2.51 -15.52 17.57
N VAL A 770 -1.24 -15.31 17.20
CA VAL A 770 -0.55 -16.16 16.22
C VAL A 770 -0.18 -17.51 16.84
N ALA A 771 -0.81 -18.59 16.37
CA ALA A 771 -0.56 -19.96 16.85
C ALA A 771 0.46 -20.71 15.97
N GLN A 772 0.42 -20.51 14.66
CA GLN A 772 1.40 -21.04 13.70
C GLN A 772 1.77 -19.94 12.69
N GLN A 773 3.05 -19.62 12.60
CA GLN A 773 3.65 -18.72 11.60
C GLN A 773 4.64 -19.49 10.71
N GLN A 774 5.30 -18.82 9.78
CA GLN A 774 6.13 -19.44 8.74
C GLN A 774 7.21 -20.38 9.30
N THR A 775 7.79 -20.07 10.45
CA THR A 775 8.95 -20.76 11.01
C THR A 775 8.59 -21.88 11.99
N VAL A 776 9.30 -23.01 11.91
CA VAL A 776 9.03 -24.24 12.68
C VAL A 776 10.27 -24.70 13.44
N GLY A 777 10.05 -25.25 14.64
CA GLY A 777 11.05 -25.92 15.46
C GLY A 777 12.09 -25.00 16.11
N PRO A 778 13.01 -25.55 16.92
CA PRO A 778 13.95 -24.77 17.74
C PRO A 778 14.91 -23.88 16.94
N VAL A 779 15.11 -24.20 15.66
CA VAL A 779 15.98 -23.47 14.72
C VAL A 779 15.23 -22.44 13.88
N GLN A 780 13.90 -22.33 14.06
CA GLN A 780 13.04 -21.36 13.37
C GLN A 780 13.21 -21.38 11.84
N LEU A 781 13.12 -22.56 11.23
CA LEU A 781 13.21 -22.70 9.76
C LEU A 781 11.87 -22.37 9.10
N PRO A 782 11.81 -21.53 8.05
CA PRO A 782 10.57 -21.12 7.39
C PRO A 782 9.99 -22.24 6.52
N LEU A 783 9.33 -23.21 7.16
CA LEU A 783 8.87 -24.47 6.57
C LEU A 783 7.39 -24.79 6.87
N ALA A 784 6.65 -23.90 7.54
CA ALA A 784 5.25 -24.16 7.83
C ALA A 784 4.40 -24.10 6.55
N ASP A 785 3.59 -25.15 6.32
CA ASP A 785 2.67 -25.24 5.17
C ASP A 785 1.35 -24.48 5.39
N VAL A 786 1.06 -24.12 6.64
CA VAL A 786 -0.20 -23.52 7.09
C VAL A 786 0.11 -22.41 8.09
N ALA A 787 -0.66 -21.34 8.06
CA ALA A 787 -0.70 -20.37 9.15
C ALA A 787 -1.99 -20.53 9.96
N VAL A 788 -1.88 -20.35 11.27
CA VAL A 788 -3.01 -20.54 12.21
C VAL A 788 -3.05 -19.37 13.18
N VAL A 789 -4.23 -18.77 13.31
CA VAL A 789 -4.52 -17.72 14.28
C VAL A 789 -5.61 -18.18 15.23
N ALA A 790 -5.44 -17.92 16.53
CA ALA A 790 -6.51 -18.05 17.50
C ALA A 790 -7.51 -16.91 17.34
N GLN A 791 -8.78 -17.14 17.66
CA GLN A 791 -9.81 -16.09 17.71
C GLN A 791 -9.92 -15.47 19.11
N SER A 792 -9.22 -16.00 20.11
CA SER A 792 -9.23 -15.50 21.49
C SER A 792 -7.95 -15.85 22.25
N HIS A 793 -7.54 -14.99 23.18
CA HIS A 793 -6.50 -15.26 24.18
C HIS A 793 -6.93 -16.24 25.29
N LEU A 794 -8.22 -16.58 25.36
CA LEU A 794 -8.85 -17.38 26.42
C LEU A 794 -9.40 -18.73 25.92
N ASP A 795 -9.21 -19.06 24.64
CA ASP A 795 -9.74 -20.28 24.02
C ASP A 795 -8.75 -20.84 22.99
N GLN A 796 -9.02 -22.06 22.48
CA GLN A 796 -8.20 -22.76 21.49
C GLN A 796 -8.83 -22.78 20.08
N VAL A 797 -9.98 -22.12 19.91
CA VAL A 797 -10.63 -21.98 18.60
C VAL A 797 -9.86 -20.98 17.74
N GLY A 798 -9.69 -21.29 16.47
CA GLY A 798 -8.89 -20.50 15.54
C GLY A 798 -9.22 -20.74 14.07
N THR A 799 -8.58 -19.95 13.22
CA THR A 799 -8.69 -20.02 11.76
C THR A 799 -7.36 -20.48 11.18
N ALA A 800 -7.40 -21.45 10.27
CA ALA A 800 -6.24 -21.91 9.51
C ALA A 800 -6.34 -21.41 8.06
N ILE A 801 -5.23 -20.91 7.54
CA ILE A 801 -5.11 -20.38 6.18
C ILE A 801 -3.90 -21.02 5.46
N ALA A 802 -4.01 -21.17 4.15
CA ALA A 802 -2.96 -21.68 3.28
C ALA A 802 -3.10 -21.08 1.87
N THR A 803 -1.99 -20.96 1.13
CA THR A 803 -1.98 -20.46 -0.25
C THR A 803 -1.42 -21.53 -1.17
N GLY A 804 -2.08 -21.77 -2.30
CA GLY A 804 -1.60 -22.67 -3.35
C GLY A 804 -1.61 -21.98 -4.71
N GLU A 805 -0.45 -21.92 -5.37
CA GLU A 805 -0.31 -21.40 -6.74
C GLU A 805 0.57 -22.33 -7.59
N GLN A 806 0.21 -22.53 -8.87
CA GLN A 806 0.92 -23.40 -9.81
C GLN A 806 0.86 -22.87 -11.26
N CYS A 807 1.15 -21.59 -11.45
CA CYS A 807 0.97 -20.89 -12.73
C CYS A 807 1.77 -21.46 -13.92
N ILE A 808 2.74 -22.34 -13.69
CA ILE A 808 3.57 -22.96 -14.74
C ILE A 808 2.87 -24.17 -15.39
N LYS A 809 1.89 -24.81 -14.72
CA LYS A 809 1.23 -26.02 -15.22
C LYS A 809 0.21 -25.76 -16.32
N SER A 810 -0.38 -24.56 -16.29
CA SER A 810 -1.46 -24.14 -17.18
C SER A 810 -0.97 -23.95 -18.57
#